data_AF-K8EC73-F1
#
_entry.id   AF-K8EC73-F1
#
_cell.length_a   1.000
_cell.length_b   1.000
_cell.length_c   1.000
_cell.angle_alpha   90.00
_cell.angle_beta   90.00
_cell.angle_gamma   90.00
#
_symmetry.space_group_name_H-M   'P 1'
#
loop_
_entity.id
_entity.type
_entity.pdbx_description
1 polymer ?
#
loop_
_entity_poly.entity_id
_entity_poly.type
_entity_poly.pdbx_seq_one_letter_code
_entity_poly.pdbx_strand_id
1 'polypeptide(L)'
;MAHAVHGFCASVVAFTSSTSRGRKVRSLSSSSSLNNNGTITWSVTRRFPRGRIFSKTTRKNNNGAVAEPSGDVELDFGALSSESVWINPANNENYTLQTQILKLTHDTTVIRSLDWDRDRFDIEFGLEKGTTYNSYVIKGTEKTVLIDASHEKFEQLYMDSLASVVGNDDLSSIDYVVCSHTEPDHSGLIGKVLERAPNATVVGTKVCLAFLDNLVQKEFNKLVVKGGDVLELGDGRQLKFVPAPNLHWPDTMFSYDTESEFVYTCDAFGAHYCTKDVFDEELPKLMPHFSFYYECLMKPNARSVLTALRKCEADGVKLSTVCTGHGPILQRNSEELIGDYKKWSEKALEKAKSSVVVFYTADYGFSDRLSQSIARGVVKTDCEVAMLDLSTCDAQQIVEEVGRASGIVLLAPPNAKDEIQDNVGVLIGAVKPGKQKILVCESYGGDDEPVDPLMRKFAEIGLQESQSPLKCQSSPTEGTYQLYEEAGTDLGQLLTQKEKLKEMKSSMSADVARALGRVSGGLYIVTAVQGTAKSAMVASWIAQASFEPLGFTIAVAKDRAIESLMQVGDSFVLNCLGEDGFEAPMKHFLKRFPPGADRFEGVDWKPAPCGSPILADAVSYVECKVVSRMDANDHWVIYSEAIDGGVFNKDAKTASHFRKVATYY
;
A
#
# COMPACT_ATOMS: atom_id res chain seq x y z
N MET A 1 31.73 -51.70 -38.34
CA MET A 1 31.04 -52.77 -37.61
C MET A 1 31.31 -52.60 -36.12
N ALA A 2 30.36 -53.05 -35.29
CA ALA A 2 30.08 -52.67 -33.90
C ALA A 2 31.20 -52.73 -32.83
N HIS A 3 30.82 -52.19 -31.65
CA HIS A 3 31.38 -52.28 -30.29
C HIS A 3 32.48 -51.25 -29.91
N ALA A 4 32.58 -50.69 -28.70
CA ALA A 4 31.75 -50.64 -27.48
C ALA A 4 32.43 -49.71 -26.44
N VAL A 5 31.62 -48.98 -25.65
CA VAL A 5 31.76 -48.60 -24.22
C VAL A 5 33.01 -47.85 -23.71
N HIS A 6 32.76 -46.71 -23.04
CA HIS A 6 33.30 -46.10 -21.79
C HIS A 6 33.19 -44.57 -21.98
N GLY A 7 32.53 -43.75 -21.16
CA GLY A 7 32.41 -43.68 -19.71
C GLY A 7 33.08 -42.38 -19.26
N PHE A 8 32.32 -41.32 -18.89
CA PHE A 8 32.87 -40.19 -18.13
C PHE A 8 31.85 -39.66 -17.11
N CYS A 9 32.29 -39.72 -15.84
CA CYS A 9 31.63 -39.23 -14.63
C CYS A 9 31.55 -37.71 -14.60
N ALA A 10 30.43 -37.15 -14.15
CA ALA A 10 30.32 -35.76 -13.74
C ALA A 10 30.66 -35.64 -12.23
N SER A 11 31.74 -34.96 -11.92
CA SER A 11 32.16 -34.62 -10.56
C SER A 11 31.24 -33.53 -9.97
N VAL A 12 30.67 -33.79 -8.80
CA VAL A 12 29.95 -32.79 -7.99
C VAL A 12 30.97 -32.07 -7.12
N VAL A 13 31.13 -30.76 -7.32
CA VAL A 13 31.88 -29.88 -6.41
C VAL A 13 30.92 -29.37 -5.34
N ALA A 14 31.10 -29.81 -4.09
CA ALA A 14 30.39 -29.28 -2.94
C ALA A 14 31.17 -28.10 -2.34
N PHE A 15 30.58 -26.91 -2.31
CA PHE A 15 31.08 -25.79 -1.51
C PHE A 15 30.53 -25.92 -0.07
N THR A 16 31.43 -26.08 0.90
CA THR A 16 31.11 -25.97 2.34
C THR A 16 31.47 -24.55 2.82
N SER A 17 30.49 -23.77 3.26
CA SER A 17 30.75 -22.57 4.07
C SER A 17 30.61 -22.94 5.56
N SER A 18 31.63 -22.62 6.34
CA SER A 18 31.65 -22.81 7.79
C SER A 18 30.92 -21.66 8.49
N THR A 19 29.85 -21.96 9.23
CA THR A 19 29.35 -21.05 10.28
C THR A 19 29.28 -21.78 11.62
N SER A 20 29.92 -21.16 12.60
CA SER A 20 29.96 -21.58 14.00
C SER A 20 28.64 -21.26 14.69
N ARG A 21 27.80 -22.29 14.88
CA ARG A 21 26.93 -22.57 16.03
C ARG A 21 25.81 -23.51 15.56
N GLY A 22 25.71 -24.67 16.19
CA GLY A 22 25.04 -25.85 15.66
C GLY A 22 23.54 -25.72 15.39
N ARG A 23 23.14 -26.04 14.16
CA ARG A 23 21.86 -26.68 13.80
C ARG A 23 22.11 -27.61 12.61
N LYS A 24 21.64 -28.87 12.70
CA LYS A 24 21.79 -29.89 11.65
C LYS A 24 21.01 -29.49 10.39
N VAL A 25 21.70 -29.36 9.26
CA VAL A 25 21.10 -29.16 7.92
C VAL A 25 20.52 -30.49 7.42
N ARG A 26 19.29 -30.45 6.87
CA ARG A 26 18.59 -31.59 6.26
C ARG A 26 19.00 -31.69 4.77
N SER A 27 19.44 -32.86 4.31
CA SER A 27 19.69 -33.10 2.87
C SER A 27 18.43 -33.60 2.17
N LEU A 28 18.05 -32.95 1.07
CA LEU A 28 17.09 -33.45 0.08
C LEU A 28 17.86 -34.08 -1.08
N SER A 29 17.47 -35.27 -1.52
CA SER A 29 17.95 -35.88 -2.77
C SER A 29 16.78 -36.06 -3.71
N SER A 30 16.90 -35.56 -4.94
CA SER A 30 15.97 -35.80 -6.05
C SER A 30 16.61 -36.75 -7.06
N SER A 31 15.80 -37.61 -7.66
CA SER A 31 16.18 -38.42 -8.81
C SER A 31 15.06 -38.41 -9.84
N SER A 32 15.43 -38.33 -11.12
CA SER A 32 14.54 -38.45 -12.27
C SER A 32 14.78 -39.76 -13.02
N SER A 33 13.72 -40.37 -13.53
CA SER A 33 13.81 -41.48 -14.47
C SER A 33 12.84 -41.28 -15.63
N LEU A 34 13.28 -41.61 -16.84
CA LEU A 34 12.43 -41.72 -18.03
C LEU A 34 11.85 -43.13 -18.10
N ASN A 35 10.53 -43.22 -18.29
CA ASN A 35 9.90 -44.47 -18.71
C ASN A 35 9.65 -44.49 -20.23
N ASN A 36 9.45 -45.68 -20.79
CA ASN A 36 9.40 -45.98 -22.22
C ASN A 36 8.34 -45.25 -23.06
N ASN A 37 7.50 -44.40 -22.46
CA ASN A 37 6.54 -43.52 -23.16
C ASN A 37 6.95 -42.03 -23.13
N GLY A 38 8.20 -41.72 -22.78
CA GLY A 38 8.74 -40.35 -22.90
C GLY A 38 8.35 -39.37 -21.79
N THR A 39 7.72 -39.83 -20.70
CA THR A 39 7.35 -38.98 -19.56
C THR A 39 8.42 -39.03 -18.46
N ILE A 40 8.88 -37.87 -18.01
CA ILE A 40 9.84 -37.74 -16.89
C ILE A 40 9.05 -37.67 -15.57
N THR A 41 9.36 -38.56 -14.63
CA THR A 41 8.80 -38.52 -13.27
C THR A 41 9.87 -38.11 -12.26
N TRP A 42 9.51 -37.19 -11.36
CA TRP A 42 10.34 -36.73 -10.27
C TRP A 42 9.86 -37.36 -8.96
N SER A 43 10.78 -37.96 -8.19
CA SER A 43 10.45 -38.44 -6.84
C SER A 43 11.36 -37.78 -5.81
N VAL A 44 10.75 -37.34 -4.70
CA VAL A 44 11.43 -36.74 -3.55
C VAL A 44 11.12 -37.62 -2.34
N THR A 45 12.14 -38.30 -1.79
CA THR A 45 11.95 -39.17 -0.63
C THR A 45 12.45 -38.48 0.64
N ARG A 46 11.57 -38.28 1.63
CA ARG A 46 11.95 -37.86 3.00
C ARG A 46 12.07 -39.09 3.91
N ARG A 47 13.23 -39.30 4.55
CA ARG A 47 13.39 -40.28 5.65
C ARG A 47 13.20 -39.59 7.00
N PHE A 48 12.26 -40.08 7.82
CA PHE A 48 12.09 -39.67 9.22
C PHE A 48 12.79 -40.67 10.18
N PRO A 49 13.41 -40.22 11.29
CA PRO A 49 13.89 -41.12 12.34
C PRO A 49 12.76 -41.56 13.28
N ARG A 50 12.90 -42.78 13.82
CA ARG A 50 11.92 -43.54 14.63
C ARG A 50 11.60 -42.95 16.01
N GLY A 51 10.34 -43.17 16.45
CA GLY A 51 9.84 -43.13 17.84
C GLY A 51 8.71 -42.10 18.02
N ARG A 52 7.52 -42.35 18.60
CA ARG A 52 6.91 -43.46 19.35
C ARG A 52 5.46 -43.64 18.84
N ILE A 53 4.97 -44.86 18.98
CA ILE A 53 3.65 -45.34 18.57
C ILE A 53 2.61 -45.01 19.65
N PHE A 54 1.45 -44.48 19.25
CA PHE A 54 0.17 -44.84 19.88
C PHE A 54 -0.83 -45.19 18.79
N SER A 55 -1.49 -46.32 19.02
CA SER A 55 -2.26 -47.14 18.08
C SER A 55 -3.59 -46.54 17.68
N LYS A 56 -3.95 -46.65 16.40
CA LYS A 56 -5.33 -46.97 15.99
C LYS A 56 -5.32 -47.97 14.83
N THR A 57 -6.18 -48.95 15.00
CA THR A 57 -6.30 -50.24 14.32
C THR A 57 -6.77 -50.09 12.87
N THR A 58 -6.02 -50.61 11.90
CA THR A 58 -6.46 -50.80 10.51
C THR A 58 -7.26 -52.09 10.35
N ARG A 59 -8.52 -51.98 9.91
CA ARG A 59 -9.25 -53.08 9.25
C ARG A 59 -8.96 -53.03 7.75
N LYS A 60 -8.60 -54.18 7.17
CA LYS A 60 -8.44 -54.42 5.72
C LYS A 60 -9.79 -54.74 5.06
N ASN A 61 -9.78 -54.59 3.72
CA ASN A 61 -10.76 -54.98 2.68
C ASN A 61 -11.61 -53.79 2.20
N ASN A 62 -11.89 -53.58 0.91
CA ASN A 62 -11.68 -54.35 -0.32
C ASN A 62 -11.75 -53.38 -1.52
N ASN A 63 -11.24 -53.81 -2.67
CA ASN A 63 -11.43 -53.16 -3.97
C ASN A 63 -12.90 -52.80 -4.23
N GLY A 64 -13.15 -51.51 -4.44
CA GLY A 64 -14.36 -50.95 -5.03
C GLY A 64 -14.01 -49.57 -5.55
N ALA A 65 -14.38 -49.28 -6.81
CA ALA A 65 -14.17 -47.98 -7.44
C ALA A 65 -14.67 -46.87 -6.51
N VAL A 66 -13.78 -45.95 -6.12
CA VAL A 66 -14.16 -44.73 -5.43
C VAL A 66 -14.71 -43.81 -6.50
N ALA A 67 -16.03 -43.63 -6.50
CA ALA A 67 -16.68 -42.56 -7.24
C ALA A 67 -16.02 -41.24 -6.84
N GLU A 68 -15.65 -40.44 -7.84
CA GLU A 68 -15.30 -39.04 -7.61
C GLU A 68 -16.50 -38.38 -6.89
N PRO A 69 -16.28 -37.62 -5.81
CA PRO A 69 -17.35 -36.83 -5.24
C PRO A 69 -17.64 -35.68 -6.21
N SER A 70 -18.54 -35.92 -7.16
CA SER A 70 -19.27 -34.88 -7.87
C SER A 70 -20.30 -34.31 -6.91
N GLY A 71 -19.83 -33.47 -6.00
CA GLY A 71 -20.67 -32.60 -5.20
C GLY A 71 -20.03 -31.22 -5.26
N ASP A 72 -20.56 -30.36 -6.12
CA ASP A 72 -20.32 -28.93 -6.03
C ASP A 72 -20.66 -28.54 -4.59
N VAL A 73 -19.66 -28.17 -3.79
CA VAL A 73 -19.91 -27.50 -2.52
C VAL A 73 -20.47 -26.15 -2.93
N GLU A 74 -21.79 -26.00 -2.86
CA GLU A 74 -22.47 -24.73 -3.11
C GLU A 74 -21.98 -23.75 -2.02
N LEU A 75 -20.97 -22.96 -2.37
CA LEU A 75 -20.45 -21.90 -1.51
C LEU A 75 -21.55 -20.85 -1.34
N ASP A 76 -21.95 -20.58 -0.10
CA ASP A 76 -22.91 -19.52 0.18
C ASP A 76 -22.21 -18.16 0.03
N PHE A 77 -22.41 -17.55 -1.13
CA PHE A 77 -21.92 -16.21 -1.45
C PHE A 77 -22.85 -15.11 -0.90
N GLY A 78 -23.89 -15.44 -0.13
CA GLY A 78 -24.91 -14.47 0.27
C GLY A 78 -25.75 -13.96 -0.89
N ALA A 79 -26.65 -13.02 -0.58
CA ALA A 79 -27.57 -12.43 -1.56
C ALA A 79 -26.88 -11.29 -2.31
N LEU A 80 -26.74 -11.42 -3.64
CA LEU A 80 -26.22 -10.39 -4.53
C LEU A 80 -27.37 -9.55 -5.13
N SER A 81 -27.17 -8.24 -5.20
CA SER A 81 -28.03 -7.37 -5.99
C SER A 81 -27.81 -7.59 -7.49
N SER A 82 -28.74 -7.10 -8.30
CA SER A 82 -28.47 -6.89 -9.73
C SER A 82 -27.26 -5.96 -9.90
N GLU A 83 -26.50 -6.18 -10.97
CA GLU A 83 -25.45 -5.25 -11.39
C GLU A 83 -26.06 -3.90 -11.73
N SER A 84 -25.39 -2.83 -11.31
CA SER A 84 -25.69 -1.47 -11.70
C SER A 84 -24.45 -0.83 -12.31
N VAL A 85 -24.65 0.09 -13.25
CA VAL A 85 -23.56 0.85 -13.88
C VAL A 85 -23.57 2.24 -13.31
N TRP A 86 -22.44 2.65 -12.72
CA TRP A 86 -22.18 4.02 -12.34
C TRP A 86 -21.24 4.66 -13.35
N ILE A 87 -21.56 5.87 -13.81
CA ILE A 87 -20.73 6.62 -14.74
C ILE A 87 -19.95 7.64 -13.91
N ASN A 88 -18.62 7.53 -13.94
CA ASN A 88 -17.78 8.46 -13.20
C ASN A 88 -17.87 9.86 -13.84
N PRO A 89 -18.31 10.89 -13.11
CA PRO A 89 -18.49 12.23 -13.67
C PRO A 89 -17.17 12.91 -14.04
N ALA A 90 -16.04 12.47 -13.50
CA ALA A 90 -14.73 13.07 -13.75
C ALA A 90 -14.10 12.62 -15.08
N ASN A 91 -14.31 11.35 -15.48
CA ASN A 91 -13.65 10.77 -16.65
C ASN A 91 -14.61 10.07 -17.63
N ASN A 92 -15.91 10.00 -17.30
CA ASN A 92 -16.96 9.38 -18.10
C ASN A 92 -16.76 7.87 -18.38
N GLU A 93 -16.05 7.18 -17.49
CA GLU A 93 -15.89 5.72 -17.50
C GLU A 93 -17.04 5.02 -16.75
N ASN A 94 -17.32 3.78 -17.16
CA ASN A 94 -18.37 2.95 -16.57
C ASN A 94 -17.79 2.03 -15.48
N TYR A 95 -18.45 1.98 -14.33
CA TYR A 95 -18.11 1.11 -13.21
C TYR A 95 -19.27 0.17 -12.89
N THR A 96 -18.98 -1.10 -12.76
CA THR A 96 -19.92 -2.16 -12.41
C THR A 96 -19.99 -2.27 -10.88
N LEU A 97 -21.13 -1.92 -10.32
CA LEU A 97 -21.38 -1.88 -8.88
C LEU A 97 -22.43 -2.91 -8.49
N GLN A 98 -22.20 -3.61 -7.38
CA GLN A 98 -23.16 -4.53 -6.76
C GLN A 98 -23.13 -4.41 -5.23
N THR A 99 -24.20 -4.81 -4.56
CA THR A 99 -24.15 -5.09 -3.13
C THR A 99 -24.30 -6.58 -2.87
N GLN A 100 -23.64 -7.07 -1.82
CA GLN A 100 -23.69 -8.44 -1.36
C GLN A 100 -24.02 -8.46 0.12
N ILE A 101 -25.06 -9.21 0.50
CA ILE A 101 -25.53 -9.32 1.88
C ILE A 101 -25.32 -10.75 2.36
N LEU A 102 -24.60 -10.91 3.48
CA LEU A 102 -24.45 -12.22 4.13
C LEU A 102 -24.69 -12.10 5.64
N LYS A 103 -25.50 -13.00 6.19
CA LYS A 103 -25.62 -13.18 7.65
C LYS A 103 -24.42 -13.96 8.16
N LEU A 104 -23.53 -13.30 8.89
CA LEU A 104 -22.35 -13.91 9.49
C LEU A 104 -22.71 -14.71 10.75
N THR A 105 -23.67 -14.20 11.52
CA THR A 105 -24.30 -14.87 12.65
C THR A 105 -25.81 -14.64 12.57
N HIS A 106 -26.58 -15.15 13.54
CA HIS A 106 -28.01 -14.87 13.63
C HIS A 106 -28.33 -13.37 13.75
N ASP A 107 -27.41 -12.60 14.33
CA ASP A 107 -27.60 -11.20 14.70
C ASP A 107 -26.64 -10.23 14.02
N THR A 108 -25.69 -10.73 13.23
CA THR A 108 -24.66 -9.92 12.57
C THR A 108 -24.67 -10.17 11.08
N THR A 109 -24.86 -9.10 10.32
CA THR A 109 -24.95 -9.15 8.85
C THR A 109 -23.91 -8.21 8.26
N VAL A 110 -23.20 -8.66 7.23
CA VAL A 110 -22.33 -7.80 6.42
C VAL A 110 -23.07 -7.33 5.18
N ILE A 111 -22.85 -6.08 4.80
CA ILE A 111 -23.22 -5.50 3.51
C ILE A 111 -21.91 -5.12 2.82
N ARG A 112 -21.59 -5.75 1.70
CA ARG A 112 -20.40 -5.46 0.90
C ARG A 112 -20.80 -4.74 -0.37
N SER A 113 -20.35 -3.51 -0.54
CA SER A 113 -20.45 -2.77 -1.80
C SER A 113 -19.29 -3.19 -2.71
N LEU A 114 -19.58 -4.06 -3.68
CA LEU A 114 -18.63 -4.63 -4.62
C LEU A 114 -18.38 -3.67 -5.79
N ASP A 115 -17.14 -3.25 -5.94
CA ASP A 115 -16.67 -2.28 -6.92
C ASP A 115 -15.68 -2.95 -7.86
N TRP A 116 -16.20 -3.56 -8.92
CA TRP A 116 -15.46 -4.47 -9.79
C TRP A 116 -14.39 -3.77 -10.63
N ASP A 117 -14.68 -2.54 -11.03
CA ASP A 117 -13.91 -1.82 -12.06
C ASP A 117 -13.01 -0.72 -11.48
N ARG A 118 -12.89 -0.63 -10.14
CA ARG A 118 -11.94 0.31 -9.53
C ARG A 118 -10.53 -0.11 -9.90
N ASP A 119 -9.89 0.68 -10.74
CA ASP A 119 -8.54 0.46 -11.23
C ASP A 119 -7.48 1.14 -10.36
N ARG A 120 -7.88 2.07 -9.49
CA ARG A 120 -6.98 2.73 -8.54
C ARG A 120 -7.60 3.09 -7.19
N PHE A 121 -6.77 2.98 -6.15
CA PHE A 121 -6.94 3.67 -4.87
C PHE A 121 -5.96 4.86 -4.90
N ASP A 122 -6.47 6.10 -4.96
CA ASP A 122 -5.66 7.29 -5.28
C ASP A 122 -4.84 7.21 -6.58
N ILE A 123 -3.98 8.19 -6.85
CA ILE A 123 -3.17 8.25 -8.08
C ILE A 123 -2.21 7.06 -8.19
N GLU A 124 -1.76 6.55 -7.04
CA GLU A 124 -0.50 5.86 -6.91
C GLU A 124 -0.64 4.37 -6.53
N PHE A 125 -1.87 3.85 -6.35
CA PHE A 125 -2.12 2.44 -6.05
C PHE A 125 -2.99 1.81 -7.15
N GLY A 126 -2.33 1.21 -8.15
CA GLY A 126 -3.03 0.41 -9.15
C GLY A 126 -3.73 -0.79 -8.51
N LEU A 127 -5.01 -0.97 -8.81
CA LEU A 127 -5.84 -2.10 -8.39
C LEU A 127 -6.07 -3.01 -9.58
N GLU A 128 -5.68 -4.27 -9.45
CA GLU A 128 -5.89 -5.25 -10.53
C GLU A 128 -7.27 -5.92 -10.48
N LYS A 129 -7.97 -5.83 -9.33
CA LYS A 129 -9.16 -6.62 -9.02
C LYS A 129 -10.26 -5.83 -8.31
N GLY A 130 -10.34 -4.51 -8.51
CA GLY A 130 -11.35 -3.71 -7.84
C GLY A 130 -11.21 -3.70 -6.32
N THR A 131 -12.28 -3.29 -5.63
CA THR A 131 -12.34 -3.34 -4.16
C THR A 131 -13.77 -3.59 -3.64
N THR A 132 -13.91 -3.63 -2.32
CA THR A 132 -15.23 -3.65 -1.67
C THR A 132 -15.25 -2.60 -0.56
N TYR A 133 -16.43 -2.06 -0.24
CA TYR A 133 -16.65 -1.23 0.95
C TYR A 133 -17.63 -1.99 1.85
N ASN A 134 -17.13 -2.51 2.95
CA ASN A 134 -17.87 -3.42 3.83
C ASN A 134 -18.40 -2.64 5.03
N SER A 135 -19.72 -2.73 5.27
CA SER A 135 -20.35 -2.29 6.51
C SER A 135 -21.02 -3.46 7.22
N TYR A 136 -21.29 -3.28 8.52
CA TYR A 136 -21.81 -4.35 9.35
C TYR A 136 -23.01 -3.87 10.18
N VAL A 137 -24.08 -4.67 10.17
CA VAL A 137 -25.25 -4.43 11.00
C VAL A 137 -25.28 -5.47 12.11
N ILE A 138 -25.32 -5.00 13.36
CA ILE A 138 -25.42 -5.81 14.57
C ILE A 138 -26.77 -5.53 15.20
N LYS A 139 -27.58 -6.57 15.38
CA LYS A 139 -28.85 -6.51 16.11
C LYS A 139 -28.66 -7.09 17.50
N GLY A 140 -28.46 -6.23 18.49
CA GLY A 140 -28.60 -6.60 19.89
C GLY A 140 -30.07 -6.80 20.28
N THR A 141 -30.32 -7.26 21.49
CA THR A 141 -31.69 -7.45 21.98
C THR A 141 -32.38 -6.15 22.35
N GLU A 142 -31.59 -5.10 22.64
CA GLU A 142 -32.11 -3.75 22.93
C GLU A 142 -31.71 -2.71 21.88
N LYS A 143 -30.56 -2.89 21.22
CA LYS A 143 -29.96 -1.87 20.34
C LYS A 143 -29.50 -2.43 19.01
N THR A 144 -29.75 -1.69 17.92
CA THR A 144 -29.18 -1.97 16.61
C THR A 144 -28.03 -1.01 16.30
N VAL A 145 -26.92 -1.58 15.82
CA VAL A 145 -25.72 -0.82 15.45
C VAL A 145 -25.41 -1.03 13.98
N LEU A 146 -25.13 0.07 13.28
CA LEU A 146 -24.44 0.07 12.01
C LEU A 146 -22.97 0.42 12.25
N ILE A 147 -22.04 -0.41 11.78
CA ILE A 147 -20.59 -0.12 11.77
C ILE A 147 -20.19 0.26 10.36
N ASP A 148 -19.68 1.49 10.24
CA ASP A 148 -19.30 2.16 9.00
C ASP A 148 -20.43 2.20 7.96
N ALA A 149 -20.17 2.81 6.81
CA ALA A 149 -21.11 2.84 5.70
C ALA A 149 -20.41 2.41 4.41
N SER A 150 -20.64 3.13 3.31
CA SER A 150 -20.06 2.81 2.01
C SER A 150 -19.79 4.11 1.25
N HIS A 151 -19.10 3.96 0.12
CA HIS A 151 -18.75 5.04 -0.77
C HIS A 151 -20.00 5.64 -1.44
N GLU A 152 -20.03 6.97 -1.60
CA GLU A 152 -21.15 7.72 -2.19
C GLU A 152 -21.71 7.16 -3.51
N LYS A 153 -20.88 6.57 -4.38
CA LYS A 153 -21.33 5.98 -5.65
C LYS A 153 -22.28 4.80 -5.49
N PHE A 154 -22.31 4.19 -4.30
CA PHE A 154 -23.24 3.12 -3.95
C PHE A 154 -24.54 3.62 -3.32
N GLU A 155 -24.78 4.94 -3.19
CA GLU A 155 -25.90 5.51 -2.40
C GLU A 155 -27.20 4.71 -2.53
N GLN A 156 -27.70 4.53 -3.76
CA GLN A 156 -28.97 3.83 -3.96
C GLN A 156 -28.90 2.34 -3.56
N LEU A 157 -27.93 1.59 -4.11
CA LEU A 157 -27.78 0.16 -3.82
C LEU A 157 -27.56 -0.12 -2.33
N TYR A 158 -26.72 0.69 -1.69
CA TYR A 158 -26.37 0.57 -0.29
C TYR A 158 -27.58 0.85 0.61
N MET A 159 -28.31 1.95 0.36
CA MET A 159 -29.47 2.31 1.16
C MET A 159 -30.60 1.28 1.04
N ASP A 160 -30.82 0.71 -0.15
CA ASP A 160 -31.81 -0.37 -0.36
C ASP A 160 -31.38 -1.66 0.38
N SER A 161 -30.09 -1.99 0.32
CA SER A 161 -29.53 -3.15 1.04
C SER A 161 -29.63 -2.98 2.55
N LEU A 162 -29.29 -1.79 3.05
CA LEU A 162 -29.37 -1.46 4.47
C LEU A 162 -30.81 -1.53 4.98
N ALA A 163 -31.76 -0.92 4.26
CA ALA A 163 -33.19 -1.00 4.57
C ALA A 163 -33.68 -2.46 4.63
N SER A 164 -33.26 -3.31 3.69
CA SER A 164 -33.57 -4.74 3.69
C SER A 164 -33.00 -5.47 4.91
N VAL A 165 -31.77 -5.18 5.30
CA VAL A 165 -31.11 -5.80 6.46
C VAL A 165 -31.75 -5.37 7.77
N VAL A 166 -32.04 -4.08 7.95
CA VAL A 166 -32.65 -3.58 9.19
C VAL A 166 -34.14 -3.96 9.28
N GLY A 167 -34.83 -4.00 8.14
CA GLY A 167 -36.23 -4.41 8.01
C GLY A 167 -37.24 -3.27 7.86
N ASN A 168 -36.77 -2.03 7.66
CA ASN A 168 -37.59 -0.84 7.51
C ASN A 168 -36.90 0.26 6.69
N ASP A 169 -37.63 0.89 5.76
CA ASP A 169 -37.10 1.85 4.79
C ASP A 169 -36.62 3.17 5.39
N ASP A 170 -37.17 3.55 6.54
CA ASP A 170 -36.80 4.76 7.28
C ASP A 170 -35.58 4.55 8.19
N LEU A 171 -35.01 3.34 8.27
CA LEU A 171 -33.82 3.04 9.09
C LEU A 171 -33.95 3.42 10.58
N SER A 172 -35.15 3.72 11.06
CA SER A 172 -35.41 4.25 12.41
C SER A 172 -35.13 3.26 13.54
N SER A 173 -34.85 2.00 13.19
CA SER A 173 -34.44 0.94 14.11
C SER A 173 -32.95 0.99 14.44
N ILE A 174 -32.14 1.76 13.71
CA ILE A 174 -30.72 1.97 13.99
C ILE A 174 -30.58 2.93 15.19
N ASP A 175 -30.10 2.41 16.31
CA ASP A 175 -29.82 3.21 17.50
C ASP A 175 -28.45 3.90 17.40
N TYR A 176 -27.46 3.21 16.81
CA TYR A 176 -26.09 3.69 16.74
C TYR A 176 -25.47 3.54 15.35
N VAL A 177 -24.70 4.54 14.95
CA VAL A 177 -23.81 4.48 13.78
C VAL A 177 -22.38 4.62 14.29
N VAL A 178 -21.64 3.53 14.33
CA VAL A 178 -20.21 3.54 14.70
C VAL A 178 -19.42 3.92 13.46
N CYS A 179 -18.66 5.02 13.54
CA CYS A 179 -17.70 5.41 12.50
C CYS A 179 -16.29 5.04 12.98
N SER A 180 -15.74 3.97 12.42
CA SER A 180 -14.40 3.48 12.73
C SER A 180 -13.32 4.36 12.12
N HIS A 181 -13.64 4.95 10.96
CA HIS A 181 -12.74 5.75 10.14
C HIS A 181 -13.54 6.67 9.19
N THR A 182 -13.10 7.92 9.02
CA THR A 182 -13.82 8.96 8.29
C THR A 182 -13.44 9.11 6.83
N GLU A 183 -12.51 8.31 6.29
CA GLU A 183 -12.23 8.36 4.85
C GLU A 183 -13.53 8.14 4.04
N PRO A 184 -13.80 8.96 3.00
CA PRO A 184 -15.13 9.00 2.36
C PRO A 184 -15.63 7.70 1.75
N ASP A 185 -14.75 6.74 1.50
CA ASP A 185 -15.11 5.43 0.99
C ASP A 185 -15.78 4.51 2.03
N HIS A 186 -15.59 4.80 3.33
CA HIS A 186 -16.29 4.15 4.44
C HIS A 186 -17.36 5.05 5.05
N SER A 187 -17.13 6.37 5.09
CA SER A 187 -17.96 7.33 5.81
C SER A 187 -18.94 8.11 4.92
N GLY A 188 -18.75 8.11 3.60
CA GLY A 188 -19.43 9.04 2.68
C GLY A 188 -20.96 8.95 2.72
N LEU A 189 -21.51 7.78 3.02
CA LEU A 189 -22.95 7.58 3.16
C LEU A 189 -23.50 7.74 4.58
N ILE A 190 -22.68 8.01 5.60
CA ILE A 190 -23.17 8.19 6.98
C ILE A 190 -24.18 9.35 7.04
N GLY A 191 -23.90 10.48 6.37
CA GLY A 191 -24.85 11.60 6.31
C GLY A 191 -26.21 11.20 5.73
N LYS A 192 -26.23 10.35 4.70
CA LYS A 192 -27.46 9.81 4.08
C LYS A 192 -28.20 8.83 4.98
N VAL A 193 -27.47 8.04 5.76
CA VAL A 193 -28.06 7.19 6.80
C VAL A 193 -28.76 8.06 7.85
N LEU A 194 -28.11 9.12 8.34
CA LEU A 194 -28.66 10.03 9.35
C LEU A 194 -29.88 10.83 8.87
N GLU A 195 -30.00 11.09 7.57
CA GLU A 195 -31.22 11.68 6.99
C GLU A 195 -32.45 10.80 7.16
N ARG A 196 -32.28 9.46 7.17
CA ARG A 196 -33.37 8.51 7.39
C ARG A 196 -33.49 8.10 8.86
N ALA A 197 -32.36 7.95 9.56
CA ALA A 197 -32.26 7.63 10.98
C ALA A 197 -31.82 8.83 11.84
N PRO A 198 -32.60 9.92 11.95
CA PRO A 198 -32.17 11.16 12.61
C PRO A 198 -31.99 11.01 14.13
N ASN A 199 -32.54 9.96 14.72
CA ASN A 199 -32.41 9.68 16.15
C ASN A 199 -31.18 8.82 16.49
N ALA A 200 -30.49 8.26 15.48
CA ALA A 200 -29.30 7.46 15.72
C ALA A 200 -28.20 8.31 16.36
N THR A 201 -27.44 7.69 17.27
CA THR A 201 -26.26 8.31 17.88
C THR A 201 -25.01 7.85 17.16
N VAL A 202 -24.23 8.79 16.64
CA VAL A 202 -22.96 8.49 16.01
C VAL A 202 -21.90 8.27 17.08
N VAL A 203 -21.21 7.13 17.01
CA VAL A 203 -20.18 6.72 17.98
C VAL A 203 -18.83 6.76 17.28
N GLY A 204 -17.85 7.44 17.88
CA GLY A 204 -16.52 7.59 17.29
C GLY A 204 -15.52 8.18 18.28
N THR A 205 -14.24 8.14 17.91
CA THR A 205 -13.21 8.88 18.66
C THR A 205 -13.45 10.39 18.58
N LYS A 206 -12.82 11.16 19.47
CA LYS A 206 -12.92 12.63 19.42
C LYS A 206 -12.50 13.18 18.04
N VAL A 207 -11.45 12.60 17.45
CA VAL A 207 -10.90 13.01 16.14
C VAL A 207 -11.86 12.62 15.02
N CYS A 208 -12.35 11.37 15.04
CA CYS A 208 -13.36 10.88 14.09
C CYS A 208 -14.60 11.77 14.06
N LEU A 209 -15.18 12.10 15.21
CA LEU A 209 -16.40 12.90 15.26
C LEU A 209 -16.18 14.35 14.80
N ALA A 210 -14.99 14.91 15.05
CA ALA A 210 -14.63 16.22 14.53
C ALA A 210 -14.53 16.22 13.00
N PHE A 211 -13.88 15.21 12.42
CA PHE A 211 -13.79 15.04 10.97
C PHE A 211 -15.16 14.82 10.33
N LEU A 212 -15.97 13.95 10.91
CA LEU A 212 -17.28 13.63 10.40
C LEU A 212 -18.24 14.82 10.43
N ASP A 213 -18.12 15.71 11.43
CA ASP A 213 -18.88 16.96 11.47
C ASP A 213 -18.69 17.82 10.22
N ASN A 214 -17.45 17.96 9.78
CA ASN A 214 -17.13 18.77 8.61
C ASN A 214 -17.53 18.10 7.29
N LEU A 215 -17.55 16.77 7.27
CA LEU A 215 -18.03 15.99 6.12
C LEU A 215 -19.56 16.05 6.00
N VAL A 216 -20.28 15.85 7.10
CA VAL A 216 -21.75 15.76 7.11
C VAL A 216 -22.41 17.14 7.09
N GLN A 217 -21.80 18.14 7.72
CA GLN A 217 -22.29 19.54 7.77
C GLN A 217 -23.74 19.70 8.26
N LYS A 218 -24.20 18.77 9.12
CA LYS A 218 -25.51 18.78 9.77
C LYS A 218 -25.34 18.34 11.22
N GLU A 219 -26.21 18.81 12.11
CA GLU A 219 -26.21 18.35 13.50
C GLU A 219 -26.69 16.90 13.60
N PHE A 220 -25.99 16.10 14.42
CA PHE A 220 -26.37 14.73 14.77
C PHE A 220 -25.95 14.41 16.22
N ASN A 221 -26.60 13.42 16.82
CA ASN A 221 -26.28 12.95 18.17
C ASN A 221 -24.91 12.27 18.16
N LYS A 222 -24.08 12.52 19.18
CA LYS A 222 -22.69 12.03 19.25
C LYS A 222 -22.38 11.37 20.57
N LEU A 223 -21.62 10.28 20.51
CA LEU A 223 -21.01 9.61 21.64
C LEU A 223 -19.50 9.49 21.39
N VAL A 224 -18.72 10.28 22.11
CA VAL A 224 -17.25 10.21 22.07
C VAL A 224 -16.79 9.00 22.87
N VAL A 225 -16.02 8.11 22.26
CA VAL A 225 -15.43 6.93 22.92
C VAL A 225 -13.91 7.00 22.97
N LYS A 226 -13.33 6.36 23.99
CA LYS A 226 -11.90 6.20 24.24
C LYS A 226 -11.55 4.72 24.43
N GLY A 227 -10.26 4.43 24.55
CA GLY A 227 -9.79 3.07 24.75
C GLY A 227 -10.32 2.44 26.03
N GLY A 228 -10.98 1.29 25.86
CA GLY A 228 -11.59 0.55 26.96
C GLY A 228 -13.06 0.92 27.24
N ASP A 229 -13.59 1.96 26.62
CA ASP A 229 -15.02 2.25 26.69
C ASP A 229 -15.84 1.13 26.05
N VAL A 230 -17.06 0.94 26.53
CA VAL A 230 -18.00 -0.08 26.07
C VAL A 230 -19.35 0.52 25.73
N LEU A 231 -20.01 -0.06 24.74
CA LEU A 231 -21.39 0.23 24.35
C LEU A 231 -22.25 -1.03 24.54
N GLU A 232 -23.25 -0.94 25.41
CA GLU A 232 -24.18 -2.03 25.71
C GLU A 232 -25.24 -2.18 24.61
N LEU A 233 -25.44 -3.42 24.13
CA LEU A 233 -26.41 -3.75 23.08
C LEU A 233 -27.63 -4.56 23.56
N GLY A 234 -27.66 -4.89 24.85
CA GLY A 234 -28.68 -5.73 25.49
C GLY A 234 -28.14 -7.10 25.90
N ASP A 235 -28.72 -7.68 26.95
CA ASP A 235 -28.37 -9.00 27.52
C ASP A 235 -26.86 -9.23 27.81
N GLY A 236 -26.14 -8.15 28.10
CA GLY A 236 -24.70 -8.20 28.41
C GLY A 236 -23.79 -8.28 27.17
N ARG A 237 -24.33 -8.19 25.96
CA ARG A 237 -23.54 -8.04 24.73
C ARG A 237 -23.00 -6.61 24.64
N GLN A 238 -21.68 -6.49 24.47
CA GLN A 238 -20.98 -5.22 24.48
C GLN A 238 -20.13 -5.04 23.21
N LEU A 239 -20.07 -3.80 22.71
CA LEU A 239 -19.02 -3.36 21.80
C LEU A 239 -17.93 -2.63 22.60
N LYS A 240 -16.72 -3.16 22.60
CA LYS A 240 -15.53 -2.54 23.20
C LYS A 240 -14.73 -1.77 22.15
N PHE A 241 -14.26 -0.57 22.47
CA PHE A 241 -13.51 0.26 21.53
C PHE A 241 -12.00 0.26 21.82
N VAL A 242 -11.19 0.10 20.76
CA VAL A 242 -9.73 0.10 20.81
C VAL A 242 -9.17 1.17 19.85
N PRO A 243 -8.67 2.30 20.35
CA PRO A 243 -8.04 3.34 19.53
C PRO A 243 -6.81 2.80 18.80
N ALA A 244 -6.84 2.96 17.48
CA ALA A 244 -5.83 2.49 16.55
C ALA A 244 -5.35 3.64 15.62
N PRO A 245 -4.95 4.80 16.18
CA PRO A 245 -4.65 5.98 15.37
C PRO A 245 -3.51 5.71 14.40
N ASN A 246 -3.58 6.38 13.25
CA ASN A 246 -2.67 6.27 12.12
C ASN A 246 -2.68 4.88 11.46
N LEU A 247 -3.82 4.18 11.45
CA LEU A 247 -4.02 2.92 10.70
C LEU A 247 -5.16 3.06 9.66
N HIS A 248 -5.06 3.93 8.67
CA HIS A 248 -3.88 4.77 8.31
C HIS A 248 -4.04 6.26 8.66
N TRP A 249 -5.23 6.68 9.11
CA TRP A 249 -5.52 8.06 9.52
C TRP A 249 -5.61 8.20 11.05
N PRO A 250 -5.48 9.42 11.60
CA PRO A 250 -5.43 9.64 13.05
C PRO A 250 -6.72 9.26 13.80
N ASP A 251 -7.85 9.22 13.11
CA ASP A 251 -9.18 9.00 13.68
C ASP A 251 -9.52 7.53 13.92
N THR A 252 -8.75 6.61 13.33
CA THR A 252 -9.04 5.17 13.28
C THR A 252 -9.22 4.54 14.67
N MET A 253 -10.28 3.75 14.82
CA MET A 253 -10.48 2.85 15.96
C MET A 253 -11.02 1.48 15.52
N PHE A 254 -10.78 0.48 16.34
CA PHE A 254 -11.41 -0.84 16.20
C PHE A 254 -12.58 -0.97 17.16
N SER A 255 -13.58 -1.75 16.75
CA SER A 255 -14.71 -2.14 17.60
C SER A 255 -14.70 -3.66 17.78
N TYR A 256 -14.85 -4.15 19.01
CA TYR A 256 -14.85 -5.59 19.32
C TYR A 256 -16.17 -5.99 19.96
N ASP A 257 -16.90 -6.90 19.33
CA ASP A 257 -18.15 -7.45 19.85
C ASP A 257 -17.86 -8.65 20.74
N THR A 258 -18.19 -8.53 22.03
CA THR A 258 -17.84 -9.53 23.04
C THR A 258 -18.61 -10.84 22.90
N GLU A 259 -19.75 -10.84 22.21
CA GLU A 259 -20.59 -12.03 22.03
C GLU A 259 -20.12 -12.87 20.83
N SER A 260 -19.95 -12.24 19.67
CA SER A 260 -19.49 -12.94 18.45
C SER A 260 -17.97 -13.13 18.40
N GLU A 261 -17.23 -12.39 19.23
CA GLU A 261 -15.78 -12.26 19.18
C GLU A 261 -15.26 -11.71 17.83
N PHE A 262 -16.09 -10.95 17.12
CA PHE A 262 -15.69 -10.27 15.88
C PHE A 262 -15.04 -8.93 16.21
N VAL A 263 -13.96 -8.60 15.49
CA VAL A 263 -13.33 -7.29 15.53
C VAL A 263 -13.54 -6.58 14.20
N TYR A 264 -14.04 -5.35 14.24
CA TYR A 264 -14.27 -4.48 13.09
C TYR A 264 -13.12 -3.49 13.00
N THR A 265 -12.37 -3.56 11.91
CA THR A 265 -11.08 -2.88 11.79
C THR A 265 -11.00 -1.85 10.69
N CYS A 266 -12.06 -1.70 9.90
CA CYS A 266 -12.08 -0.85 8.71
C CYS A 266 -10.84 -1.16 7.84
N ASP A 267 -9.98 -0.18 7.55
CA ASP A 267 -8.81 -0.37 6.70
C ASP A 267 -7.78 -1.39 7.23
N ALA A 268 -7.58 -1.46 8.55
CA ALA A 268 -6.55 -2.35 9.08
C ALA A 268 -6.87 -3.81 8.73
N PHE A 269 -5.86 -4.51 8.19
CA PHE A 269 -5.97 -5.88 7.68
C PHE A 269 -6.87 -6.03 6.44
N GLY A 270 -7.20 -4.95 5.74
CA GLY A 270 -7.94 -4.98 4.48
C GLY A 270 -7.12 -5.45 3.29
N ALA A 271 -7.81 -5.60 2.16
CA ALA A 271 -7.21 -5.76 0.84
C ALA A 271 -8.13 -5.20 -0.25
N HIS A 272 -7.56 -4.49 -1.23
CA HIS A 272 -8.28 -4.16 -2.45
C HIS A 272 -8.35 -5.39 -3.36
N TYR A 273 -9.38 -6.20 -3.12
CA TYR A 273 -9.66 -7.43 -3.84
C TYR A 273 -11.17 -7.65 -3.89
N CYS A 274 -11.81 -7.24 -4.99
CA CYS A 274 -13.23 -7.49 -5.22
C CYS A 274 -13.45 -8.94 -5.64
N THR A 275 -14.12 -9.70 -4.78
CA THR A 275 -14.52 -11.08 -5.02
C THR A 275 -15.87 -11.34 -4.38
N LYS A 276 -16.60 -12.32 -4.92
CA LYS A 276 -17.83 -12.84 -4.31
C LYS A 276 -17.54 -13.62 -3.02
N ASP A 277 -16.31 -14.10 -2.83
CA ASP A 277 -15.93 -14.75 -1.58
C ASP A 277 -15.99 -13.73 -0.44
N VAL A 278 -16.88 -13.98 0.52
CA VAL A 278 -17.03 -13.10 1.70
C VAL A 278 -15.88 -13.31 2.68
N PHE A 279 -15.31 -14.51 2.71
CA PHE A 279 -14.19 -14.88 3.58
C PHE A 279 -12.90 -15.10 2.79
N ASP A 280 -11.79 -15.16 3.51
CA ASP A 280 -10.42 -15.37 3.02
C ASP A 280 -10.15 -16.83 2.58
N GLU A 281 -10.90 -17.35 1.60
CA GLU A 281 -10.84 -18.76 1.17
C GLU A 281 -9.54 -19.11 0.40
N GLU A 282 -9.16 -18.32 -0.61
CA GLU A 282 -8.01 -18.62 -1.48
C GLU A 282 -6.77 -17.77 -1.17
N LEU A 283 -6.04 -18.13 -0.10
CA LEU A 283 -4.88 -17.38 0.37
C LEU A 283 -3.84 -17.03 -0.73
N PRO A 284 -3.45 -17.93 -1.66
CA PRO A 284 -2.51 -17.59 -2.72
C PRO A 284 -3.00 -16.50 -3.68
N LYS A 285 -4.32 -16.36 -3.86
CA LYS A 285 -4.92 -15.29 -4.68
C LYS A 285 -5.05 -14.00 -3.89
N LEU A 286 -5.37 -14.08 -2.60
CA LEU A 286 -5.52 -12.91 -1.72
C LEU A 286 -4.16 -12.25 -1.39
N MET A 287 -3.12 -13.05 -1.14
CA MET A 287 -1.85 -12.58 -0.58
C MET A 287 -1.18 -11.44 -1.39
N PRO A 288 -1.13 -11.45 -2.73
CA PRO A 288 -0.61 -10.32 -3.49
C PRO A 288 -1.35 -9.01 -3.20
N HIS A 289 -2.68 -9.03 -3.13
CA HIS A 289 -3.50 -7.85 -2.82
C HIS A 289 -3.35 -7.41 -1.37
N PHE A 290 -3.32 -8.36 -0.43
CA PHE A 290 -3.18 -8.09 1.00
C PHE A 290 -1.79 -7.51 1.36
N SER A 291 -0.72 -8.08 0.81
CA SER A 291 0.64 -7.56 1.01
C SER A 291 0.85 -6.21 0.34
N PHE A 292 0.29 -5.99 -0.85
CA PHE A 292 0.32 -4.69 -1.51
C PHE A 292 -0.43 -3.64 -0.69
N TYR A 293 -1.65 -3.95 -0.23
CA TYR A 293 -2.43 -3.08 0.66
C TYR A 293 -1.64 -2.67 1.91
N TYR A 294 -0.96 -3.64 2.57
CA TYR A 294 -0.08 -3.35 3.70
C TYR A 294 1.08 -2.41 3.33
N GLU A 295 1.82 -2.73 2.27
CA GLU A 295 2.99 -1.95 1.82
C GLU A 295 2.61 -0.49 1.53
N CYS A 296 1.40 -0.29 1.01
CA CYS A 296 0.84 0.99 0.63
C CYS A 296 0.34 1.81 1.81
N LEU A 297 -0.53 1.24 2.65
CA LEU A 297 -1.30 2.00 3.65
C LEU A 297 -0.78 1.82 5.09
N MET A 298 -0.26 0.63 5.41
CA MET A 298 0.03 0.25 6.79
C MET A 298 1.52 0.30 7.13
N LYS A 299 2.40 0.00 6.17
CA LYS A 299 3.85 0.04 6.35
C LYS A 299 4.39 1.41 6.77
N PRO A 300 3.90 2.56 6.24
CA PRO A 300 4.29 3.88 6.77
C PRO A 300 4.04 4.02 8.27
N ASN A 301 3.05 3.28 8.78
CA ASN A 301 2.60 3.28 10.16
C ASN A 301 2.94 1.96 10.89
N ALA A 302 4.01 1.27 10.48
CA ALA A 302 4.42 -0.04 11.03
C ALA A 302 4.47 -0.07 12.57
N ARG A 303 4.91 1.02 13.21
CA ARG A 303 4.90 1.15 14.67
C ARG A 303 3.50 1.20 15.26
N SER A 304 2.58 1.93 14.62
CA SER A 304 1.17 1.99 14.99
C SER A 304 0.52 0.61 14.87
N VAL A 305 0.87 -0.17 13.84
CA VAL A 305 0.40 -1.56 13.68
C VAL A 305 0.81 -2.40 14.90
N LEU A 306 2.09 -2.39 15.27
CA LEU A 306 2.58 -3.14 16.44
C LEU A 306 1.99 -2.63 17.76
N THR A 307 1.64 -1.36 17.83
CA THR A 307 1.00 -0.77 19.02
C THR A 307 -0.45 -1.19 19.12
N ALA A 308 -1.21 -1.16 18.02
CA ALA A 308 -2.59 -1.64 17.95
C ALA A 308 -2.67 -3.14 18.29
N LEU A 309 -1.77 -3.97 17.73
CA LEU A 309 -1.70 -5.40 18.07
C LEU A 309 -1.46 -5.65 19.57
N ARG A 310 -0.52 -4.92 20.18
CA ARG A 310 -0.26 -5.01 21.63
C ARG A 310 -1.45 -4.54 22.47
N LYS A 311 -2.15 -3.49 22.03
CA LYS A 311 -3.37 -3.01 22.70
C LYS A 311 -4.48 -4.07 22.62
N CYS A 312 -4.75 -4.62 21.44
CA CYS A 312 -5.72 -5.71 21.28
C CYS A 312 -5.41 -6.89 22.22
N GLU A 313 -4.14 -7.31 22.29
CA GLU A 313 -3.70 -8.37 23.21
C GLU A 313 -3.95 -7.99 24.68
N ALA A 314 -3.54 -6.79 25.10
CA ALA A 314 -3.74 -6.29 26.47
C ALA A 314 -5.22 -6.16 26.83
N ASP A 315 -6.06 -5.85 25.85
CA ASP A 315 -7.50 -5.66 25.99
C ASP A 315 -8.33 -6.93 25.86
N GLY A 316 -7.67 -8.08 25.62
CA GLY A 316 -8.35 -9.37 25.44
C GLY A 316 -9.14 -9.48 24.12
N VAL A 317 -8.85 -8.62 23.15
CA VAL A 317 -9.47 -8.65 21.83
C VAL A 317 -8.90 -9.82 21.02
N LYS A 318 -9.77 -10.74 20.64
CA LYS A 318 -9.41 -11.87 19.78
C LYS A 318 -9.48 -11.45 18.32
N LEU A 319 -8.38 -11.67 17.60
CA LEU A 319 -8.30 -11.39 16.17
C LEU A 319 -8.57 -12.65 15.31
N SER A 320 -9.44 -13.54 15.78
CA SER A 320 -9.78 -14.79 15.07
C SER A 320 -10.72 -14.56 13.89
N THR A 321 -11.65 -13.61 14.00
CA THR A 321 -12.50 -13.13 12.90
C THR A 321 -12.35 -11.61 12.79
N VAL A 322 -11.70 -11.14 11.73
CA VAL A 322 -11.48 -9.72 11.45
C VAL A 322 -12.41 -9.27 10.33
N CYS A 323 -13.37 -8.43 10.70
CA CYS A 323 -14.32 -7.76 9.83
C CYS A 323 -13.68 -6.50 9.24
N THR A 324 -13.14 -6.64 8.03
CA THR A 324 -12.39 -5.62 7.28
C THR A 324 -13.32 -4.67 6.54
N GLY A 325 -12.90 -3.41 6.35
CA GLY A 325 -13.58 -2.43 5.50
C GLY A 325 -13.42 -2.71 4.00
N HIS A 326 -12.32 -3.36 3.61
CA HIS A 326 -12.04 -3.75 2.23
C HIS A 326 -11.67 -5.22 2.08
N GLY A 327 -12.21 -5.84 1.02
CA GLY A 327 -11.89 -7.20 0.63
C GLY A 327 -12.66 -8.23 1.45
N PRO A 328 -12.14 -9.46 1.56
CA PRO A 328 -12.75 -10.52 2.37
C PRO A 328 -12.57 -10.31 3.88
N ILE A 329 -13.49 -10.88 4.67
CA ILE A 329 -13.37 -11.04 6.13
C ILE A 329 -12.30 -12.09 6.42
N LEU A 330 -11.39 -11.80 7.37
CA LEU A 330 -10.32 -12.73 7.72
C LEU A 330 -10.80 -13.67 8.83
N GLN A 331 -11.00 -14.95 8.51
CA GLN A 331 -11.44 -15.96 9.47
C GLN A 331 -10.72 -17.30 9.28
N ARG A 332 -10.44 -17.70 8.04
CA ARG A 332 -9.81 -18.98 7.69
C ARG A 332 -8.31 -18.94 7.89
N ASN A 333 -7.69 -17.79 7.61
CA ASN A 333 -6.24 -17.58 7.59
C ASN A 333 -5.81 -16.38 8.45
N SER A 334 -6.64 -15.94 9.40
CA SER A 334 -6.39 -14.77 10.24
C SER A 334 -5.06 -14.84 11.01
N GLU A 335 -4.71 -16.01 11.57
CA GLU A 335 -3.42 -16.20 12.27
C GLU A 335 -2.21 -15.94 11.35
N GLU A 336 -2.24 -16.43 10.12
CA GLU A 336 -1.16 -16.25 9.14
C GLU A 336 -1.08 -14.78 8.67
N LEU A 337 -2.22 -14.22 8.25
CA LEU A 337 -2.31 -12.87 7.70
C LEU A 337 -1.93 -11.79 8.72
N ILE A 338 -2.43 -11.89 9.95
CA ILE A 338 -2.08 -10.95 11.04
C ILE A 338 -0.64 -11.18 11.49
N GLY A 339 -0.21 -12.45 11.56
CA GLY A 339 1.18 -12.81 11.85
C GLY A 339 2.16 -12.20 10.84
N ASP A 340 1.78 -12.13 9.57
CA ASP A 340 2.56 -11.50 8.52
C ASP A 340 2.57 -9.97 8.64
N TYR A 341 1.43 -9.32 8.93
CA TYR A 341 1.39 -7.88 9.27
C TYR A 341 2.36 -7.51 10.39
N LYS A 342 2.42 -8.34 11.45
CA LYS A 342 3.36 -8.16 12.57
C LYS A 342 4.81 -8.29 12.09
N LYS A 343 5.15 -9.39 11.40
CA LYS A 343 6.52 -9.63 10.90
C LYS A 343 6.98 -8.55 9.92
N TRP A 344 6.10 -8.12 9.03
CA TRP A 344 6.40 -7.07 8.05
C TRP A 344 6.67 -5.74 8.76
N SER A 345 5.87 -5.41 9.78
CA SER A 345 6.05 -4.21 10.60
C SER A 345 7.36 -4.25 11.40
N GLU A 346 7.65 -5.36 12.08
CA GLU A 346 8.93 -5.56 12.78
C GLU A 346 10.12 -5.41 11.82
N LYS A 347 10.05 -6.06 10.65
CA LYS A 347 11.10 -6.00 9.63
C LYS A 347 11.27 -4.60 9.04
N ALA A 348 10.18 -3.86 8.84
CA ALA A 348 10.23 -2.48 8.34
C ALA A 348 10.98 -1.57 9.33
N LEU A 349 10.70 -1.72 10.63
CA LEU A 349 11.39 -0.98 11.69
C LEU A 349 12.86 -1.41 11.84
N GLU A 350 13.17 -2.71 11.71
CA GLU A 350 14.56 -3.21 11.75
C GLU A 350 15.40 -2.73 10.56
N LYS A 351 14.80 -2.60 9.37
CA LYS A 351 15.47 -2.12 8.15
C LYS A 351 15.67 -0.61 8.13
N ALA A 352 14.91 0.15 8.92
CA ALA A 352 14.93 1.59 8.88
C ALA A 352 16.33 2.13 9.20
N LYS A 353 16.91 2.89 8.27
CA LYS A 353 18.26 3.47 8.38
C LYS A 353 18.25 4.82 9.07
N SER A 354 17.09 5.46 9.07
CA SER A 354 16.83 6.76 9.67
C SER A 354 15.33 6.83 10.01
N SER A 355 14.94 7.84 10.78
CA SER A 355 13.53 8.13 11.05
C SER A 355 13.19 9.57 10.72
N VAL A 356 11.95 9.78 10.31
CA VAL A 356 11.34 11.08 10.04
C VAL A 356 10.05 11.18 10.85
N VAL A 357 9.82 12.32 11.48
CA VAL A 357 8.52 12.65 12.06
C VAL A 357 7.84 13.69 11.19
N VAL A 358 6.58 13.45 10.85
CA VAL A 358 5.75 14.33 10.02
C VAL A 358 4.65 14.90 10.89
N PHE A 359 4.71 16.21 11.13
CA PHE A 359 3.70 16.96 11.84
C PHE A 359 2.71 17.56 10.86
N TYR A 360 1.43 17.35 11.14
CA TYR A 360 0.32 17.86 10.35
C TYR A 360 -0.79 18.36 11.26
N THR A 361 -1.77 19.06 10.71
CA THR A 361 -3.00 19.41 11.45
C THR A 361 -4.18 18.76 10.76
N ALA A 362 -4.79 17.82 11.47
CA ALA A 362 -6.05 17.20 11.14
C ALA A 362 -7.12 18.25 10.78
N ASP A 363 -7.85 18.04 9.66
CA ASP A 363 -8.97 18.90 9.25
C ASP A 363 -8.57 20.37 9.00
N TYR A 364 -7.35 20.56 8.49
CA TYR A 364 -6.85 21.87 8.15
C TYR A 364 -6.31 21.93 6.73
N GLY A 365 -7.06 22.59 5.85
CA GLY A 365 -6.76 22.62 4.41
C GLY A 365 -6.64 21.20 3.84
N PHE A 366 -5.51 20.92 3.22
CA PHE A 366 -5.12 19.60 2.70
C PHE A 366 -3.97 18.98 3.50
N SER A 367 -3.74 19.43 4.74
CA SER A 367 -2.61 19.01 5.58
C SER A 367 -2.55 17.49 5.74
N ASP A 368 -3.69 16.83 5.95
CA ASP A 368 -3.76 15.36 6.07
C ASP A 368 -3.20 14.67 4.83
N ARG A 369 -3.80 14.92 3.66
CA ARG A 369 -3.44 14.25 2.40
C ARG A 369 -2.02 14.57 1.96
N LEU A 370 -1.61 15.83 2.05
CA LEU A 370 -0.25 16.26 1.66
C LEU A 370 0.83 15.69 2.59
N SER A 371 0.53 15.54 3.88
CA SER A 371 1.45 14.89 4.82
C SER A 371 1.66 13.41 4.50
N GLN A 372 0.60 12.72 4.07
CA GLN A 372 0.68 11.32 3.63
C GLN A 372 1.52 11.16 2.35
N SER A 373 1.39 12.06 1.37
CA SER A 373 2.25 12.05 0.19
C SER A 373 3.74 12.20 0.54
N ILE A 374 4.08 13.13 1.47
CA ILE A 374 5.46 13.26 1.95
C ILE A 374 5.92 11.99 2.67
N ALA A 375 5.10 11.48 3.59
CA ALA A 375 5.39 10.25 4.36
C ALA A 375 5.69 9.07 3.43
N ARG A 376 4.87 8.89 2.39
CA ARG A 376 5.08 7.88 1.36
C ARG A 376 6.43 8.03 0.67
N GLY A 377 6.76 9.23 0.21
CA GLY A 377 8.07 9.51 -0.40
C GLY A 377 9.23 9.14 0.52
N VAL A 378 9.13 9.46 1.80
CA VAL A 378 10.14 9.11 2.81
C VAL A 378 10.27 7.59 2.98
N VAL A 379 9.16 6.85 3.07
CA VAL A 379 9.15 5.39 3.26
C VAL A 379 9.86 4.65 2.12
N LYS A 380 9.78 5.16 0.88
CA LYS A 380 10.50 4.62 -0.30
C LYS A 380 12.02 4.58 -0.14
N THR A 381 12.57 5.25 0.88
CA THR A 381 14.02 5.45 1.04
C THR A 381 14.67 4.63 2.16
N ASP A 382 13.97 3.65 2.73
CA ASP A 382 14.36 2.94 3.96
C ASP A 382 14.37 3.83 5.22
N CYS A 383 13.51 4.85 5.27
CA CYS A 383 13.24 5.61 6.49
C CYS A 383 12.00 5.09 7.20
N GLU A 384 12.02 5.06 8.53
CA GLU A 384 10.80 4.98 9.33
C GLU A 384 10.10 6.35 9.35
N VAL A 385 8.77 6.35 9.30
CA VAL A 385 7.97 7.56 9.47
C VAL A 385 7.10 7.46 10.73
N ALA A 386 6.96 8.58 11.43
CA ALA A 386 5.95 8.76 12.47
C ALA A 386 5.07 9.96 12.10
N MET A 387 3.75 9.76 12.10
CA MET A 387 2.75 10.80 11.80
C MET A 387 2.17 11.35 13.10
N LEU A 388 2.26 12.66 13.33
CA LEU A 388 1.73 13.31 14.53
C LEU A 388 0.82 14.48 14.14
N ASP A 389 -0.44 14.40 14.54
CA ASP A 389 -1.38 15.51 14.44
C ASP A 389 -1.16 16.51 15.59
N LEU A 390 -0.80 17.73 15.25
CA LEU A 390 -0.54 18.82 16.20
C LEU A 390 -1.77 19.21 17.03
N SER A 391 -2.99 18.86 16.57
CA SER A 391 -4.22 19.18 17.30
C SER A 391 -4.56 18.18 18.40
N THR A 392 -3.91 17.00 18.41
CA THR A 392 -4.26 15.89 19.31
C THR A 392 -3.07 15.28 20.04
N CYS A 393 -1.85 15.47 19.53
CA CYS A 393 -0.65 14.98 20.19
C CYS A 393 -0.34 15.76 21.47
N ASP A 394 0.24 15.08 22.45
CA ASP A 394 0.71 15.70 23.69
C ASP A 394 2.19 16.09 23.60
N ALA A 395 2.60 17.01 24.48
CA ALA A 395 3.97 17.52 24.50
C ALA A 395 5.03 16.42 24.70
N GLN A 396 4.72 15.35 25.42
CA GLN A 396 5.67 14.26 25.65
C GLN A 396 5.89 13.45 24.35
N GLN A 397 4.82 13.16 23.61
CA GLN A 397 4.90 12.50 22.31
C GLN A 397 5.73 13.31 21.32
N ILE A 398 5.54 14.63 21.27
CA ILE A 398 6.35 15.52 20.42
C ILE A 398 7.83 15.39 20.77
N VAL A 399 8.18 15.51 22.05
CA VAL A 399 9.58 15.44 22.52
C VAL A 399 10.21 14.09 22.21
N GLU A 400 9.48 12.99 22.41
CA GLU A 400 9.97 11.63 22.14
C GLU A 400 10.23 11.40 20.64
N GLU A 401 9.27 11.75 19.78
CA GLU A 401 9.38 11.50 18.35
C GLU A 401 10.37 12.45 17.66
N VAL A 402 10.37 13.74 18.02
CA VAL A 402 11.43 14.68 17.60
C VAL A 402 12.79 14.20 18.11
N GLY A 403 12.87 13.72 19.35
CA GLY A 403 14.11 13.26 19.95
C GLY A 403 14.76 12.09 19.23
N ARG A 404 13.96 11.27 18.55
CA ARG A 404 14.36 10.08 17.79
C ARG A 404 14.61 10.36 16.31
N ALA A 405 13.91 11.33 15.73
CA ALA A 405 13.95 11.61 14.30
C ALA A 405 15.29 12.23 13.86
N SER A 406 15.73 11.90 12.64
CA SER A 406 16.81 12.62 11.92
C SER A 406 16.23 13.64 10.94
N GLY A 407 14.99 13.44 10.49
CA GLY A 407 14.24 14.38 9.66
C GLY A 407 12.94 14.82 10.34
N ILE A 408 12.57 16.08 10.17
CA ILE A 408 11.32 16.65 10.66
C ILE A 408 10.59 17.22 9.46
N VAL A 409 9.32 16.91 9.31
CA VAL A 409 8.42 17.58 8.37
C VAL A 409 7.37 18.32 9.18
N LEU A 410 7.09 19.57 8.84
CA LEU A 410 6.03 20.36 9.43
C LEU A 410 5.14 20.92 8.33
N LEU A 411 3.90 20.43 8.25
CA LEU A 411 2.85 21.11 7.51
C LEU A 411 2.44 22.33 8.35
N ALA A 412 2.41 23.50 7.71
CA ALA A 412 2.11 24.77 8.35
C ALA A 412 0.76 24.69 9.08
N PRO A 413 0.74 24.81 10.41
CA PRO A 413 -0.51 24.75 11.17
C PRO A 413 -1.31 26.05 11.02
N PRO A 414 -2.60 26.08 11.44
CA PRO A 414 -3.36 27.32 11.53
C PRO A 414 -2.72 28.34 12.49
N ASN A 415 -2.79 29.62 12.16
CA ASN A 415 -2.25 30.71 12.99
C ASN A 415 -3.02 30.86 14.32
N ALA A 416 -4.36 30.77 14.29
CA ALA A 416 -5.23 31.20 15.38
C ALA A 416 -5.54 30.18 16.50
N LYS A 417 -4.89 29.01 16.56
CA LYS A 417 -5.18 27.97 17.58
C LYS A 417 -4.05 27.87 18.62
N ASP A 418 -4.28 28.44 19.82
CA ASP A 418 -3.29 28.53 20.91
C ASP A 418 -2.63 27.18 21.25
N GLU A 419 -3.40 26.10 21.40
CA GLU A 419 -2.87 24.75 21.74
C GLU A 419 -1.95 24.18 20.65
N ILE A 420 -2.25 24.46 19.38
CA ILE A 420 -1.40 24.04 18.25
C ILE A 420 -0.10 24.85 18.24
N GLN A 421 -0.19 26.14 18.51
CA GLN A 421 0.99 27.01 18.60
C GLN A 421 1.87 26.65 19.80
N ASP A 422 1.29 26.21 20.92
CA ASP A 422 2.03 25.65 22.05
C ASP A 422 2.79 24.37 21.64
N ASN A 423 2.13 23.46 20.92
CA ASN A 423 2.75 22.25 20.39
C ASN A 423 3.87 22.55 19.38
N VAL A 424 3.72 23.58 18.54
CA VAL A 424 4.81 24.09 17.68
C VAL A 424 5.96 24.62 18.53
N GLY A 425 5.67 25.33 19.62
CA GLY A 425 6.67 25.79 20.59
C GLY A 425 7.45 24.63 21.24
N VAL A 426 6.75 23.58 21.66
CA VAL A 426 7.36 22.34 22.18
C VAL A 426 8.24 21.69 21.13
N LEU A 427 7.76 21.59 19.88
CA LEU A 427 8.52 21.05 18.75
C LEU A 427 9.82 21.83 18.54
N ILE A 428 9.74 23.17 18.47
CA ILE A 428 10.91 24.05 18.31
C ILE A 428 11.90 23.85 19.48
N GLY A 429 11.40 23.68 20.71
CA GLY A 429 12.23 23.41 21.88
C GLY A 429 12.87 22.01 21.91
N ALA A 430 12.25 21.02 21.25
CA ALA A 430 12.69 19.63 21.25
C ALA A 430 13.75 19.31 20.17
N VAL A 431 13.89 20.15 19.14
CA VAL A 431 14.82 19.87 18.03
C VAL A 431 16.27 19.84 18.51
N LYS A 432 17.11 19.08 17.79
CA LYS A 432 18.54 18.86 18.04
C LYS A 432 19.34 19.38 16.84
N PRO A 433 19.70 20.69 16.83
CA PRO A 433 20.44 21.32 15.75
C PRO A 433 21.74 20.57 15.39
N GLY A 434 22.09 20.57 14.11
CA GLY A 434 23.29 19.89 13.58
C GLY A 434 23.18 18.36 13.43
N LYS A 435 22.16 17.72 14.01
CA LYS A 435 21.86 16.28 13.80
C LYS A 435 20.61 16.04 12.95
N GLN A 436 19.75 17.04 12.86
CA GLN A 436 18.45 16.94 12.22
C GLN A 436 18.34 17.86 11.02
N LYS A 437 17.42 17.49 10.12
CA LYS A 437 16.99 18.28 8.96
C LYS A 437 15.50 18.58 9.06
N ILE A 438 15.06 19.71 8.53
CA ILE A 438 13.64 20.07 8.49
C ILE A 438 13.14 20.40 7.07
N LEU A 439 11.92 19.98 6.79
CA LEU A 439 11.11 20.40 5.65
C LEU A 439 9.84 21.07 6.18
N VAL A 440 9.52 22.27 5.72
CA VAL A 440 8.25 22.94 6.04
C VAL A 440 7.43 23.07 4.75
N CYS A 441 6.13 22.80 4.82
CA CYS A 441 5.24 22.89 3.66
C CYS A 441 3.92 23.57 4.04
N GLU A 442 3.28 24.24 3.09
CA GLU A 442 1.91 24.75 3.26
C GLU A 442 0.88 23.65 2.99
N SER A 443 -0.32 23.82 3.53
CA SER A 443 -1.46 22.92 3.36
C SER A 443 -2.65 23.55 2.67
N TYR A 444 -2.58 24.82 2.26
CA TYR A 444 -3.71 25.56 1.70
C TYR A 444 -4.92 25.60 2.65
N GLY A 445 -4.68 25.86 3.93
CA GLY A 445 -5.71 25.98 4.97
C GLY A 445 -6.33 27.38 5.07
N GLY A 446 -5.72 28.39 4.45
CA GLY A 446 -6.26 29.76 4.31
C GLY A 446 -5.91 30.72 5.45
N ASP A 447 -5.49 30.19 6.60
CA ASP A 447 -4.93 30.92 7.75
C ASP A 447 -3.60 30.29 8.19
N ASP A 448 -2.82 29.81 7.21
CA ASP A 448 -1.64 28.99 7.49
C ASP A 448 -0.58 29.86 8.19
N GLU A 449 0.04 29.32 9.26
CA GLU A 449 1.22 29.95 9.87
C GLU A 449 2.26 30.15 8.76
N PRO A 450 2.66 31.40 8.47
CA PRO A 450 3.46 31.65 7.28
C PRO A 450 4.80 30.90 7.33
N VAL A 451 5.08 30.16 6.26
CA VAL A 451 6.23 29.27 6.18
C VAL A 451 7.57 30.00 6.32
N ASP A 452 7.70 31.19 5.73
CA ASP A 452 8.95 31.94 5.79
C ASP A 452 9.32 32.35 7.24
N PRO A 453 8.40 32.88 8.07
CA PRO A 453 8.58 33.03 9.52
C PRO A 453 8.91 31.74 10.27
N LEU A 454 8.22 30.62 10.02
CA LEU A 454 8.53 29.34 10.65
C LEU A 454 9.97 28.91 10.36
N MET A 455 10.38 29.00 9.09
CA MET A 455 11.74 28.69 8.67
C MET A 455 12.78 29.57 9.36
N ARG A 456 12.49 30.86 9.56
CA ARG A 456 13.38 31.75 10.33
C ARG A 456 13.52 31.29 11.78
N LYS A 457 12.41 30.92 12.45
CA LYS A 457 12.45 30.38 13.84
C LYS A 457 13.39 29.17 13.94
N PHE A 458 13.32 28.24 12.97
CA PHE A 458 14.21 27.07 12.93
C PHE A 458 15.67 27.41 12.58
N ALA A 459 15.88 28.34 11.65
CA ALA A 459 17.21 28.78 11.26
C ALA A 459 17.95 29.50 12.41
N GLU A 460 17.24 30.30 13.21
CA GLU A 460 17.80 31.02 14.37
C GLU A 460 18.36 30.07 15.44
N ILE A 461 17.75 28.89 15.60
CA ILE A 461 18.25 27.84 16.50
C ILE A 461 19.22 26.87 15.82
N GLY A 462 19.59 27.12 14.56
CA GLY A 462 20.60 26.36 13.82
C GLY A 462 20.10 25.05 13.21
N LEU A 463 18.79 24.83 13.14
CA LEU A 463 18.23 23.68 12.41
C LEU A 463 18.31 23.95 10.90
N GLN A 464 18.87 22.99 10.16
CA GLN A 464 19.10 23.16 8.72
C GLN A 464 17.92 22.62 7.92
N GLU A 465 17.48 23.40 6.94
CA GLU A 465 16.52 22.94 5.95
C GLU A 465 17.09 21.80 5.11
N SER A 466 16.24 20.84 4.73
CA SER A 466 16.61 19.79 3.77
C SER A 466 16.54 20.31 2.33
N GLN A 467 15.58 21.19 2.05
CA GLN A 467 15.29 21.80 0.76
C GLN A 467 14.39 23.03 0.96
N SER A 468 14.13 23.78 -0.12
CA SER A 468 13.21 24.90 -0.10
C SER A 468 11.81 24.48 0.37
N PRO A 469 11.11 25.33 1.15
CA PRO A 469 9.76 25.01 1.59
C PRO A 469 8.77 24.87 0.44
N LEU A 470 7.80 23.96 0.59
CA LEU A 470 6.75 23.77 -0.41
C LEU A 470 5.55 24.69 -0.13
N LYS A 471 4.94 25.21 -1.20
CA LYS A 471 3.78 26.11 -1.11
C LYS A 471 2.62 25.53 -1.91
N CYS A 472 1.53 25.19 -1.24
CA CYS A 472 0.28 24.75 -1.83
C CYS A 472 -0.70 25.93 -1.76
N GLN A 473 -1.00 26.52 -2.91
CA GLN A 473 -1.76 27.78 -3.01
C GLN A 473 -3.14 27.59 -3.68
N SER A 474 -3.50 26.34 -3.96
CA SER A 474 -4.75 25.94 -4.59
C SER A 474 -5.09 24.52 -4.15
N SER A 475 -6.30 24.06 -4.46
CA SER A 475 -6.66 22.65 -4.27
C SER A 475 -5.62 21.73 -4.95
N PRO A 476 -5.08 20.72 -4.24
CA PRO A 476 -4.08 19.81 -4.79
C PRO A 476 -4.58 19.08 -6.04
N THR A 477 -3.69 18.98 -7.01
CA THR A 477 -3.81 18.15 -8.22
C THR A 477 -2.88 16.94 -8.14
N GLU A 478 -2.90 16.05 -9.12
CA GLU A 478 -1.97 14.92 -9.19
C GLU A 478 -0.51 15.39 -9.17
N GLY A 479 -0.20 16.46 -9.90
CA GLY A 479 1.13 17.09 -9.87
C GLY A 479 1.50 17.67 -8.49
N THR A 480 0.52 18.09 -7.68
CA THR A 480 0.77 18.57 -6.31
C THR A 480 1.15 17.42 -5.38
N TYR A 481 0.42 16.30 -5.46
CA TYR A 481 0.77 15.10 -4.68
C TYR A 481 2.13 14.53 -5.10
N GLN A 482 2.41 14.50 -6.41
CA GLN A 482 3.74 14.13 -6.93
C GLN A 482 4.84 15.02 -6.38
N LEU A 483 4.65 16.35 -6.37
CA LEU A 483 5.60 17.30 -5.78
C LEU A 483 5.91 16.97 -4.31
N TYR A 484 4.89 16.68 -3.51
CA TYR A 484 5.05 16.39 -2.09
C TYR A 484 5.70 15.00 -1.86
N GLU A 485 5.35 14.00 -2.67
CA GLU A 485 5.99 12.68 -2.66
C GLU A 485 7.48 12.76 -3.05
N GLU A 486 7.82 13.50 -4.10
CA GLU A 486 9.21 13.75 -4.52
C GLU A 486 10.01 14.45 -3.42
N ALA A 487 9.42 15.44 -2.77
CA ALA A 487 10.03 16.14 -1.65
C ALA A 487 10.32 15.23 -0.44
N GLY A 488 9.40 14.31 -0.12
CA GLY A 488 9.62 13.28 0.89
C GLY A 488 10.73 12.30 0.51
N THR A 489 10.76 11.90 -0.77
CA THR A 489 11.80 11.02 -1.32
C THR A 489 13.18 11.69 -1.22
N ASP A 490 13.29 12.97 -1.58
CA ASP A 490 14.55 13.71 -1.51
C ASP A 490 15.06 13.85 -0.06
N LEU A 491 14.16 14.14 0.89
CA LEU A 491 14.48 14.15 2.31
C LEU A 491 14.98 12.78 2.79
N GLY A 492 14.27 11.71 2.45
CA GLY A 492 14.64 10.36 2.85
C GLY A 492 15.98 9.90 2.24
N GLN A 493 16.24 10.24 0.97
CA GLN A 493 17.52 9.97 0.32
C GLN A 493 18.67 10.73 1.00
N LEU A 494 18.46 12.00 1.35
CA LEU A 494 19.44 12.82 2.08
C LEU A 494 19.84 12.16 3.41
N LEU A 495 18.87 11.62 4.15
CA LEU A 495 19.09 11.01 5.46
C LEU A 495 19.75 9.63 5.38
N THR A 496 19.45 8.85 4.33
CA THR A 496 19.91 7.45 4.22
C THR A 496 21.16 7.26 3.37
N GLN A 497 21.59 8.29 2.62
CA GLN A 497 22.70 8.22 1.67
C GLN A 497 23.97 7.59 2.26
N LYS A 498 24.35 7.99 3.47
CA LYS A 498 25.59 7.52 4.11
C LYS A 498 25.55 6.03 4.44
N GLU A 499 24.47 5.54 5.03
CA GLU A 499 24.32 4.13 5.37
C GLU A 499 24.11 3.27 4.11
N LYS A 500 23.33 3.72 3.12
CA LYS A 500 23.20 3.06 1.81
C LYS A 500 24.57 2.86 1.14
N LEU A 501 25.41 3.90 1.11
CA LEU A 501 26.77 3.83 0.54
C LEU A 501 27.68 2.84 1.30
N LYS A 502 27.52 2.73 2.62
CA LYS A 502 28.30 1.82 3.46
C LYS A 502 27.88 0.36 3.25
N GLU A 503 26.58 0.08 3.24
CA GLU A 503 26.04 -1.25 2.95
C GLU A 503 26.44 -1.74 1.57
N MET A 504 26.28 -0.90 0.55
CA MET A 504 26.63 -1.19 -0.83
C MET A 504 28.11 -1.54 -1.01
N LYS A 505 29.01 -0.89 -0.26
CA LYS A 505 30.44 -1.23 -0.25
C LYS A 505 30.74 -2.56 0.45
N SER A 506 29.86 -3.02 1.34
CA SER A 506 30.04 -4.23 2.15
C SER A 506 29.32 -5.47 1.61
N SER A 507 28.31 -5.31 0.75
CA SER A 507 27.39 -6.38 0.35
C SER A 507 27.90 -7.33 -0.72
N MET A 508 28.96 -6.97 -1.45
CA MET A 508 29.48 -7.75 -2.58
C MET A 508 30.99 -7.75 -2.67
N SER A 509 31.58 -8.85 -3.16
CA SER A 509 33.00 -8.85 -3.49
C SER A 509 33.25 -7.93 -4.69
N ALA A 510 34.41 -7.26 -4.68
CA ALA A 510 34.80 -6.34 -5.75
C ALA A 510 34.87 -7.04 -7.12
N ASP A 511 35.19 -8.33 -7.15
CA ASP A 511 35.23 -9.13 -8.38
C ASP A 511 33.84 -9.37 -8.96
N VAL A 512 32.86 -9.75 -8.13
CA VAL A 512 31.48 -9.95 -8.59
C VAL A 512 30.90 -8.62 -9.09
N ALA A 513 31.15 -7.52 -8.37
CA ALA A 513 30.70 -6.19 -8.80
C ALA A 513 31.29 -5.77 -10.15
N ARG A 514 32.58 -6.06 -10.40
CA ARG A 514 33.22 -5.83 -11.71
C ARG A 514 32.69 -6.73 -12.80
N ALA A 515 32.47 -8.01 -12.50
CA ALA A 515 31.92 -8.97 -13.46
C ALA A 515 30.50 -8.57 -13.89
N LEU A 516 29.64 -8.22 -12.93
CA LEU A 516 28.28 -7.74 -13.21
C LEU A 516 28.28 -6.41 -13.96
N GLY A 517 29.29 -5.55 -13.76
CA GLY A 517 29.47 -4.32 -14.54
C GLY A 517 29.67 -4.57 -16.04
N ARG A 518 30.09 -5.78 -16.45
CA ARG A 518 30.25 -6.18 -17.85
C ARG A 518 28.94 -6.52 -18.55
N VAL A 519 27.83 -6.63 -17.83
CA VAL A 519 26.50 -6.76 -18.43
C VAL A 519 26.16 -5.44 -19.11
N SER A 520 26.13 -5.46 -20.44
CA SER A 520 25.73 -4.32 -21.27
C SER A 520 24.21 -4.24 -21.38
N GLY A 521 23.70 -3.02 -21.56
CA GLY A 521 22.31 -2.77 -21.93
C GLY A 521 22.24 -1.60 -22.92
N GLY A 522 21.12 -1.45 -23.62
CA GLY A 522 20.88 -0.24 -24.40
C GLY A 522 20.67 0.99 -23.51
N LEU A 523 20.73 2.18 -24.09
CA LEU A 523 20.34 3.44 -23.46
C LEU A 523 18.97 3.87 -23.94
N TYR A 524 18.10 4.14 -22.97
CA TYR A 524 16.71 4.50 -23.21
C TYR A 524 16.29 5.63 -22.27
N ILE A 525 15.27 6.38 -22.66
CA ILE A 525 14.50 7.25 -21.76
C ILE A 525 13.09 6.70 -21.64
N VAL A 526 12.67 6.42 -20.41
CA VAL A 526 11.28 6.09 -20.12
C VAL A 526 10.57 7.37 -19.75
N THR A 527 9.39 7.58 -20.32
CA THR A 527 8.53 8.73 -20.05
C THR A 527 7.13 8.24 -19.70
N ALA A 528 6.51 8.87 -18.71
CA ALA A 528 5.17 8.49 -18.25
C ALA A 528 4.38 9.74 -17.87
N VAL A 529 3.06 9.69 -18.08
CA VAL A 529 2.10 10.75 -17.75
C VAL A 529 0.88 10.13 -17.09
N GLN A 530 0.37 10.80 -16.05
CA GLN A 530 -0.92 10.49 -15.45
C GLN A 530 -1.58 11.80 -15.00
N GLY A 531 -2.70 12.17 -15.62
CA GLY A 531 -3.36 13.44 -15.34
C GLY A 531 -2.39 14.62 -15.52
N THR A 532 -2.16 15.37 -14.45
CA THR A 532 -1.21 16.51 -14.43
C THR A 532 0.23 16.10 -14.09
N ALA A 533 0.46 14.88 -13.59
CA ALA A 533 1.78 14.35 -13.24
C ALA A 533 2.52 13.84 -14.48
N LYS A 534 3.82 14.13 -14.57
CA LYS A 534 4.67 13.73 -15.71
C LYS A 534 6.10 13.49 -15.24
N SER A 535 6.70 12.37 -15.65
CA SER A 535 8.07 12.05 -15.27
C SER A 535 8.86 11.36 -16.37
N ALA A 536 10.19 11.32 -16.17
CA ALA A 536 11.13 10.66 -17.05
C ALA A 536 12.30 10.06 -16.25
N MET A 537 12.85 8.95 -16.75
CA MET A 537 14.09 8.38 -16.25
C MET A 537 14.97 7.84 -17.37
N VAL A 538 16.30 7.91 -17.16
CA VAL A 538 17.25 7.11 -17.94
C VAL A 538 17.15 5.66 -17.52
N ALA A 539 17.04 4.76 -18.49
CA ALA A 539 16.99 3.32 -18.26
C ALA A 539 18.05 2.60 -19.09
N SER A 540 18.66 1.56 -18.49
CA SER A 540 19.49 0.60 -19.23
C SER A 540 19.31 -0.85 -18.81
N TRP A 541 18.38 -1.13 -17.89
CA TRP A 541 18.07 -2.49 -17.44
C TRP A 541 16.78 -2.91 -18.11
N ILE A 542 16.90 -3.17 -19.42
CA ILE A 542 15.79 -3.54 -20.29
C ILE A 542 16.17 -4.80 -21.06
N ALA A 543 15.24 -5.75 -21.13
CA ALA A 543 15.40 -6.98 -21.89
C ALA A 543 14.06 -7.44 -22.46
N GLN A 544 14.04 -7.79 -23.75
CA GLN A 544 12.86 -8.43 -24.35
C GLN A 544 12.53 -9.73 -23.59
N ALA A 545 11.27 -9.91 -23.26
CA ALA A 545 10.79 -10.98 -22.40
C ALA A 545 9.83 -11.94 -23.11
N SER A 546 9.14 -11.48 -24.16
CA SER A 546 8.10 -12.26 -24.83
C SER A 546 7.90 -11.86 -26.30
N PHE A 547 7.34 -12.80 -27.06
CA PHE A 547 6.81 -12.57 -28.41
C PHE A 547 5.27 -12.58 -28.46
N GLU A 548 4.63 -13.24 -27.49
CA GLU A 548 3.17 -13.39 -27.41
C GLU A 548 2.68 -13.10 -25.97
N PRO A 549 2.18 -11.88 -25.68
CA PRO A 549 2.27 -10.69 -26.53
C PRO A 549 3.71 -10.16 -26.63
N LEU A 550 4.00 -9.25 -27.57
CA LEU A 550 5.31 -8.61 -27.67
C LEU A 550 5.57 -7.82 -26.39
N GLY A 551 6.64 -8.16 -25.66
CA GLY A 551 6.87 -7.57 -24.36
C GLY A 551 8.31 -7.60 -23.90
N PHE A 552 8.61 -6.76 -22.93
CA PHE A 552 9.93 -6.61 -22.34
C PHE A 552 9.83 -6.38 -20.83
N THR A 553 10.97 -6.55 -20.17
CA THR A 553 11.14 -6.19 -18.77
C THR A 553 11.93 -4.91 -18.65
N ILE A 554 11.60 -4.10 -17.63
CA ILE A 554 12.37 -2.95 -17.21
C ILE A 554 12.53 -2.95 -15.69
N ALA A 555 13.73 -2.62 -15.21
CA ALA A 555 13.94 -2.38 -13.78
C ALA A 555 13.82 -0.89 -13.44
N VAL A 556 12.98 -0.57 -12.45
CA VAL A 556 12.72 0.79 -11.96
C VAL A 556 13.04 0.83 -10.48
N ALA A 557 13.95 1.72 -10.06
CA ALA A 557 14.26 1.89 -8.64
C ALA A 557 13.05 2.45 -7.88
N LYS A 558 12.80 1.94 -6.67
CA LYS A 558 11.62 2.30 -5.86
C LYS A 558 11.61 3.76 -5.40
N ASP A 559 12.78 4.39 -5.33
CA ASP A 559 12.95 5.79 -4.92
C ASP A 559 13.02 6.77 -6.11
N ARG A 560 12.54 6.35 -7.30
CA ARG A 560 12.41 7.23 -8.47
C ARG A 560 10.99 7.76 -8.58
N ALA A 561 10.86 9.04 -8.88
CA ALA A 561 9.57 9.70 -9.06
C ALA A 561 8.67 9.10 -10.15
N ILE A 562 9.25 8.47 -11.17
CA ILE A 562 8.47 7.81 -12.23
C ILE A 562 7.79 6.52 -11.75
N GLU A 563 8.22 5.96 -10.61
CA GLU A 563 7.69 4.69 -10.11
C GLU A 563 6.18 4.75 -9.82
N SER A 564 5.67 5.87 -9.31
CA SER A 564 4.23 6.05 -9.07
C SER A 564 3.41 6.15 -10.35
N LEU A 565 4.04 6.38 -11.51
CA LEU A 565 3.41 6.44 -12.83
C LEU A 565 3.56 5.14 -13.65
N MET A 566 4.08 4.08 -13.03
CA MET A 566 4.35 2.78 -13.67
C MET A 566 3.77 1.61 -12.86
N GLN A 567 2.56 1.79 -12.34
CA GLN A 567 1.75 0.77 -11.69
C GLN A 567 1.11 -0.16 -12.74
N VAL A 568 0.58 -1.31 -12.31
CA VAL A 568 -0.10 -2.24 -13.24
C VAL A 568 -1.31 -1.54 -13.88
N GLY A 569 -1.43 -1.67 -15.20
CA GLY A 569 -2.43 -0.97 -16.00
C GLY A 569 -1.93 0.33 -16.64
N ASP A 570 -0.87 0.95 -16.09
CA ASP A 570 -0.33 2.21 -16.59
C ASP A 570 0.29 2.10 -17.98
N SER A 571 0.23 3.20 -18.71
CA SER A 571 0.90 3.34 -20.00
C SER A 571 2.11 4.26 -19.90
N PHE A 572 3.17 3.91 -20.61
CA PHE A 572 4.39 4.72 -20.69
C PHE A 572 4.99 4.61 -22.09
N VAL A 573 5.99 5.43 -22.39
CA VAL A 573 6.76 5.35 -23.63
C VAL A 573 8.22 5.03 -23.34
N LEU A 574 8.74 4.02 -24.03
CA LEU A 574 10.16 3.71 -24.09
C LEU A 574 10.79 4.39 -25.31
N ASN A 575 11.66 5.38 -25.09
CA ASN A 575 12.40 6.08 -26.13
C ASN A 575 13.81 5.49 -26.26
N CYS A 576 14.12 4.87 -27.40
CA CYS A 576 15.45 4.32 -27.67
C CYS A 576 16.39 5.43 -28.14
N LEU A 577 17.57 5.55 -27.52
CA LEU A 577 18.57 6.54 -27.91
C LEU A 577 19.55 5.97 -28.94
N GLY A 578 19.95 6.77 -29.92
CA GLY A 578 20.93 6.39 -30.94
C GLY A 578 22.37 6.47 -30.45
N GLU A 579 23.28 5.66 -31.02
CA GLU A 579 24.74 5.75 -30.76
C GLU A 579 25.29 7.16 -31.01
N ASP A 580 24.69 7.90 -31.95
CA ASP A 580 24.96 9.30 -32.19
C ASP A 580 23.89 10.16 -31.48
N GLY A 581 24.31 11.09 -30.62
CA GLY A 581 23.44 12.12 -30.04
C GLY A 581 22.75 11.74 -28.72
N PHE A 582 22.98 10.55 -28.16
CA PHE A 582 22.41 10.17 -26.85
C PHE A 582 22.90 11.05 -25.69
N GLU A 583 24.04 11.72 -25.81
CA GLU A 583 24.67 12.46 -24.71
C GLU A 583 23.80 13.62 -24.22
N ALA A 584 23.08 14.29 -25.12
CA ALA A 584 22.19 15.41 -24.77
C ALA A 584 21.00 14.97 -23.90
N PRO A 585 20.13 14.02 -24.34
CA PRO A 585 19.04 13.52 -23.51
C PRO A 585 19.56 12.82 -22.24
N MET A 586 20.66 12.07 -22.32
CA MET A 586 21.26 11.44 -21.15
C MET A 586 21.71 12.49 -20.11
N LYS A 587 22.46 13.51 -20.53
CA LYS A 587 22.89 14.60 -19.64
C LYS A 587 21.71 15.35 -19.06
N HIS A 588 20.62 15.51 -19.79
CA HIS A 588 19.41 16.16 -19.30
C HIS A 588 18.71 15.34 -18.21
N PHE A 589 18.34 14.10 -18.52
CA PHE A 589 17.55 13.25 -17.61
C PHE A 589 18.35 12.62 -16.45
N LEU A 590 19.69 12.73 -16.45
CA LEU A 590 20.52 12.39 -15.30
C LEU A 590 20.67 13.54 -14.29
N LYS A 591 20.29 14.78 -14.64
CA LYS A 591 20.31 15.90 -13.68
C LYS A 591 19.33 15.61 -12.54
N ARG A 592 19.65 16.14 -11.36
CA ARG A 592 18.66 16.24 -10.28
C ARG A 592 17.70 17.38 -10.61
N PHE A 593 16.43 17.04 -10.69
CA PHE A 593 15.34 18.01 -10.80
C PHE A 593 14.81 18.26 -9.39
N PRO A 594 14.55 19.52 -9.00
CA PRO A 594 13.84 19.76 -7.77
C PRO A 594 12.41 19.20 -7.88
N PRO A 595 11.78 18.87 -6.75
CA PRO A 595 10.41 18.39 -6.73
C PRO A 595 9.46 19.28 -7.56
N GLY A 596 8.60 18.66 -8.37
CA GLY A 596 7.59 19.31 -9.22
C GLY A 596 8.12 20.08 -10.44
N ALA A 597 9.44 20.07 -10.71
CA ALA A 597 9.98 20.73 -11.91
C ALA A 597 9.57 20.00 -13.19
N ASP A 598 9.35 20.75 -14.27
CA ASP A 598 9.13 20.16 -15.58
C ASP A 598 10.41 19.52 -16.11
N ARG A 599 10.47 18.19 -16.02
CA ARG A 599 11.61 17.38 -16.51
C ARG A 599 11.82 17.48 -18.01
N PHE A 600 10.87 18.02 -18.76
CA PHE A 600 10.92 18.15 -20.22
C PHE A 600 11.20 19.58 -20.67
N GLU A 601 11.42 20.53 -19.74
CA GLU A 601 11.79 21.90 -20.11
C GLU A 601 13.07 21.90 -20.97
N GLY A 602 12.97 22.51 -22.16
CA GLY A 602 14.07 22.57 -23.13
C GLY A 602 14.36 21.25 -23.87
N VAL A 603 13.45 20.27 -23.80
CA VAL A 603 13.51 19.03 -24.58
C VAL A 603 12.39 19.02 -25.62
N ASP A 604 12.72 18.70 -26.87
CA ASP A 604 11.72 18.55 -27.93
C ASP A 604 11.04 17.18 -27.83
N TRP A 605 9.71 17.19 -27.70
CA TRP A 605 8.90 15.99 -27.63
C TRP A 605 7.49 16.21 -28.20
N LYS A 606 6.80 15.11 -28.49
CA LYS A 606 5.38 15.08 -28.89
C LYS A 606 4.62 14.02 -28.09
N PRO A 607 3.32 14.17 -27.83
CA PRO A 607 2.56 13.15 -27.10
C PRO A 607 2.34 11.89 -27.96
N ALA A 608 2.46 10.73 -27.34
CA ALA A 608 1.91 9.46 -27.85
C ALA A 608 0.37 9.42 -27.70
N PRO A 609 -0.33 8.46 -28.32
CA PRO A 609 -1.73 8.17 -28.03
C PRO A 609 -2.07 8.05 -26.54
N CYS A 610 -1.22 7.41 -25.73
CA CYS A 610 -1.37 7.38 -24.26
C CYS A 610 -1.02 8.69 -23.53
N GLY A 611 -0.69 9.76 -24.25
CA GLY A 611 -0.29 11.06 -23.70
C GLY A 611 1.17 11.17 -23.27
N SER A 612 1.87 10.04 -23.08
CA SER A 612 3.28 10.04 -22.64
C SER A 612 4.24 10.61 -23.71
N PRO A 613 5.30 11.35 -23.32
CA PRO A 613 6.21 12.00 -24.25
C PRO A 613 7.05 11.05 -25.13
N ILE A 614 7.00 11.26 -26.44
CA ILE A 614 7.93 10.72 -27.43
C ILE A 614 8.99 11.78 -27.72
N LEU A 615 10.25 11.48 -27.44
CA LEU A 615 11.37 12.41 -27.62
C LEU A 615 11.76 12.53 -29.10
N ALA A 616 12.04 13.74 -29.56
CA ALA A 616 12.47 14.00 -30.93
C ALA A 616 13.85 13.38 -31.24
N ASP A 617 14.74 13.34 -30.25
CA ASP A 617 16.10 12.77 -30.36
C ASP A 617 16.16 11.24 -30.28
N ALA A 618 15.01 10.57 -30.10
CA ALA A 618 14.96 9.12 -30.08
C ALA A 618 15.13 8.54 -31.50
N VAL A 619 15.77 7.36 -31.62
CA VAL A 619 15.82 6.62 -32.90
C VAL A 619 14.56 5.79 -33.14
N SER A 620 13.90 5.40 -32.06
CA SER A 620 12.61 4.73 -32.07
C SER A 620 11.89 4.95 -30.74
N TYR A 621 10.59 4.73 -30.73
CA TYR A 621 9.79 4.70 -29.51
C TYR A 621 8.87 3.47 -29.50
N VAL A 622 8.52 3.05 -28.30
CA VAL A 622 7.51 1.99 -28.07
C VAL A 622 6.53 2.52 -27.02
N GLU A 623 5.26 2.54 -27.35
CA GLU A 623 4.18 2.74 -26.39
C GLU A 623 3.89 1.41 -25.70
N CYS A 624 3.81 1.44 -24.37
CA CYS A 624 3.81 0.25 -23.55
C CYS A 624 2.71 0.31 -22.50
N LYS A 625 2.17 -0.86 -22.16
CA LYS A 625 1.28 -1.04 -21.00
C LYS A 625 1.96 -1.91 -19.96
N VAL A 626 1.92 -1.50 -18.69
CA VAL A 626 2.42 -2.30 -17.58
C VAL A 626 1.46 -3.44 -17.30
N VAL A 627 1.98 -4.67 -17.32
CA VAL A 627 1.19 -5.89 -17.12
C VAL A 627 1.42 -6.51 -15.75
N SER A 628 2.66 -6.52 -15.25
CA SER A 628 2.96 -7.05 -13.93
C SER A 628 4.25 -6.49 -13.35
N ARG A 629 4.43 -6.63 -12.03
CA ARG A 629 5.57 -6.11 -11.27
C ARG A 629 6.08 -7.15 -10.29
N MET A 630 7.40 -7.25 -10.16
CA MET A 630 8.08 -8.13 -9.22
C MET A 630 9.00 -7.32 -8.30
N ASP A 631 8.87 -7.52 -6.99
CA ASP A 631 9.74 -6.90 -5.99
C ASP A 631 11.16 -7.52 -6.04
N ALA A 632 12.15 -6.72 -6.43
CA ALA A 632 13.57 -7.06 -6.41
C ALA A 632 14.33 -6.35 -5.28
N ASN A 633 13.64 -6.04 -4.18
CA ASN A 633 14.09 -5.31 -2.99
C ASN A 633 14.19 -3.79 -3.19
N ASP A 634 15.20 -3.29 -3.90
CA ASP A 634 15.41 -1.85 -4.15
C ASP A 634 14.84 -1.39 -5.51
N HIS A 635 14.47 -2.33 -6.37
CA HIS A 635 13.82 -2.10 -7.66
C HIS A 635 12.54 -2.89 -7.81
N TRP A 636 11.66 -2.40 -8.67
CA TRP A 636 10.62 -3.20 -9.32
C TRP A 636 11.15 -3.72 -10.65
N VAL A 637 11.01 -5.01 -10.90
CA VAL A 637 11.11 -5.56 -12.27
C VAL A 637 9.71 -5.56 -12.85
N ILE A 638 9.51 -4.73 -13.86
CA ILE A 638 8.22 -4.50 -14.49
C ILE A 638 8.19 -5.23 -15.82
N TYR A 639 7.19 -6.07 -16.04
CA TYR A 639 6.89 -6.64 -17.36
C TYR A 639 5.86 -5.77 -18.07
N SER A 640 6.14 -5.44 -19.33
CA SER A 640 5.35 -4.51 -20.12
C SER A 640 5.10 -5.06 -21.52
N GLU A 641 3.86 -4.89 -21.98
CA GLU A 641 3.43 -5.22 -23.33
C GLU A 641 3.63 -4.00 -24.23
N ALA A 642 4.18 -4.22 -25.43
CA ALA A 642 4.30 -3.21 -26.46
C ALA A 642 2.97 -3.09 -27.24
N ILE A 643 2.37 -1.90 -27.21
CA ILE A 643 1.05 -1.62 -27.77
C ILE A 643 1.17 -0.97 -29.15
N ASP A 644 2.07 -0.01 -29.29
CA ASP A 644 2.37 0.69 -30.54
C ASP A 644 3.84 1.11 -30.57
N GLY A 645 4.33 1.60 -31.70
CA GLY A 645 5.68 2.12 -31.79
C GLY A 645 6.05 2.65 -33.16
N GLY A 646 7.20 3.30 -33.23
CA GLY A 646 7.72 3.84 -34.48
C GLY A 646 9.24 3.92 -34.49
N VAL A 647 9.81 3.84 -35.69
CA VAL A 647 11.25 4.00 -35.92
C VAL A 647 11.47 5.27 -36.72
N PHE A 648 12.17 6.24 -36.12
CA PHE A 648 12.51 7.51 -36.75
C PHE A 648 13.76 7.40 -37.63
N ASN A 649 14.74 6.58 -37.21
CA ASN A 649 15.94 6.31 -37.98
C ASN A 649 16.22 4.81 -38.04
N LYS A 650 16.02 4.21 -39.22
CA LYS A 650 16.15 2.75 -39.44
C LYS A 650 17.58 2.26 -39.47
N ASP A 651 18.53 3.13 -39.79
CA ASP A 651 19.94 2.78 -39.97
C ASP A 651 20.77 3.08 -38.71
N ALA A 652 20.21 3.85 -37.77
CA ALA A 652 20.86 4.15 -36.50
C ALA A 652 20.82 2.94 -35.55
N LYS A 653 21.95 2.69 -34.89
CA LYS A 653 22.05 1.70 -33.81
C LYS A 653 21.66 2.33 -32.48
N THR A 654 21.08 1.54 -31.59
CA THR A 654 20.82 1.95 -30.21
C THR A 654 22.13 2.10 -29.44
N ALA A 655 22.29 3.21 -28.72
CA ALA A 655 23.43 3.44 -27.87
C ALA A 655 23.53 2.35 -26.78
N SER A 656 24.76 1.92 -26.48
CA SER A 656 25.02 0.88 -25.49
C SER A 656 25.66 1.48 -24.24
N HIS A 657 25.14 1.11 -23.07
CA HIS A 657 25.69 1.47 -21.78
C HIS A 657 26.67 0.42 -21.27
N PHE A 658 27.92 0.82 -21.04
CA PHE A 658 28.96 -0.02 -20.45
C PHE A 658 29.40 0.51 -19.09
N ARG A 659 29.20 -0.28 -18.04
CA ARG A 659 29.60 0.08 -16.68
C ARG A 659 30.97 -0.49 -16.35
N LYS A 660 31.71 0.18 -15.47
CA LYS A 660 32.97 -0.34 -14.92
C LYS A 660 32.74 -1.26 -13.72
N VAL A 661 31.70 -0.98 -12.93
CA VAL A 661 31.30 -1.71 -11.73
C VAL A 661 29.78 -1.65 -11.62
N ALA A 662 29.12 -2.70 -11.12
CA ALA A 662 27.67 -2.76 -11.01
C ALA A 662 27.08 -2.02 -9.79
N THR A 663 27.91 -1.51 -8.88
CA THR A 663 27.46 -0.89 -7.62
C THR A 663 27.05 0.57 -7.76
N TYR A 664 27.21 1.20 -8.92
CA TYR A 664 26.70 2.56 -9.16
C TYR A 664 26.47 2.78 -10.65
N TYR A 665 25.64 3.76 -10.94
CA TYR A 665 25.34 4.22 -12.29
C TYR A 665 26.32 5.33 -12.70
#